data_AF-A0A5N4CHW8-F1
#
_entry.id   AF-A0A5N4CHW8-F1
#
_cell.length_a   1.000
_cell.length_b   1.000
_cell.length_c   1.000
_cell.angle_alpha   90.00
_cell.angle_beta   90.00
_cell.angle_gamma   90.00
#
_symmetry.space_group_name_H-M   'P 1'
#
loop_
_entity.id
_entity.type
_entity.pdbx_description
1 polymer ?
#
loop_
_entity_poly.entity_id
_entity_poly.type
_entity_poly.pdbx_seq_one_letter_code
_entity_poly.pdbx_strand_id
1 'polypeptide(L)'
;MWKGYRDAQTGWIQIVEDLHERVPEKGDFSPFGSPQGPSRVAQFLVIYAPRRGILEVWSTQQGPRVGAFNVGKHCRLLYPGYKIMGLNNVTSQSWQPQTYQICLVDPVSGSVKTVNVPFHLALSDKKSERAKDMHLVKKLGALLKAKSPNLDLIEREIKELILDIKYPATKKQALESILASERLPFSCLRNITQTLMDTLKNQELESVDEGLLQFCASKLKLLHLYESVSQLNSLDFHSDTPFSDNDLAVLLRLDEKEFLKLQALLEKYKQENSRTAVRFSDVKDGVLPVKTFLEYLEYEKDVINIKKTSEEEYVALGSFFFWKCLHGESATEDMCRTLESAGLSPQLLLSLLLSVWLSKEKDILDKPQSVCCLHTMLYLLSKMKVAIEETWDSQSVSPWWQQMRTACIQSENNGAALLSAHVGHSVAAQISNNLTEKKFSQTVPGADSEALTDSWEALSLDTEYWKLLLKQLEDCLVLQTLLHSRANARAAKVSSLQAEPLPKLSVKKLLEGGKGGIADSVAKWIFKQDFSPEVLKLAANKERDAENPDEPKDGSPRGLFEVAEVEMDLGAIPDLLQLAYKQFPCSLELDVLHAHCCWEYVVQWNKDPEEARFFVQSIEHLKHILNAHIQNGIALMMWNTFLVKRFSAATYLMDKVGKSPKDRLCRRDVGMSDTAMTSFLGSCWDLLQTLLEADVSRDEMQVPVLDTEDAWLAVEGPVSIVELALEQKHIHYPLVEHHSVLCAVLYAVMRFSLKAVKPLSLFDSKGKNAFFKDLTSIQLLPSGEMDPNFISVRQQFLLKVVSAAVQARHALAKDRDSSEEAPATPFEKEQDWPVLAVNLAHHLQVSEDVVRRHYVVELYNYGADHLGEEAILQVQDKEVLASQLLVLIGQRLAQAVLRAQTREGLELLARLPPTLCTWLKAMNPQDLQNTEVPIATTAKLVNKVIELLPEKHGQYSLALHLTEAVEAISLPPS
;
A
#
# COMPACT_ATOMS: atom_id res chain seq x y z
N MET A 1 -5.42 78.05 25.74
CA MET A 1 -5.34 76.79 26.51
C MET A 1 -5.04 77.06 28.00
N TRP A 2 -3.95 77.74 28.35
CA TRP A 2 -3.54 77.91 29.77
C TRP A 2 -3.75 79.32 30.34
N LYS A 3 -4.93 79.92 30.15
CA LYS A 3 -5.26 81.23 30.72
C LYS A 3 -5.53 81.08 32.23
N GLY A 4 -4.75 81.75 33.08
CA GLY A 4 -4.92 81.72 34.54
C GLY A 4 -3.87 80.95 35.35
N TYR A 5 -2.88 80.33 34.69
CA TYR A 5 -1.73 79.70 35.35
C TYR A 5 -0.72 80.76 35.77
N ARG A 6 -0.87 81.31 36.98
CA ARG A 6 0.07 82.28 37.58
C ARG A 6 1.08 81.55 38.47
N ASP A 7 2.35 81.93 38.37
CA ASP A 7 3.47 81.37 39.12
C ASP A 7 3.64 79.85 38.95
N ALA A 8 3.19 79.30 37.81
CA ALA A 8 3.27 77.87 37.53
C ALA A 8 4.71 77.45 37.16
N GLN A 9 5.14 76.31 37.71
CA GLN A 9 6.43 75.70 37.37
C GLN A 9 6.19 74.63 36.31
N THR A 10 7.07 74.56 35.31
CA THR A 10 6.91 73.65 34.18
C THR A 10 8.16 72.81 33.94
N GLY A 11 7.96 71.60 33.42
CA GLY A 11 9.04 70.72 32.97
C GLY A 11 8.56 69.79 31.87
N TRP A 12 9.51 69.28 31.07
CA TRP A 12 9.21 68.35 29.99
C TRP A 12 9.63 66.93 30.36
N ILE A 13 8.77 65.94 30.07
CA ILE A 13 9.10 64.53 30.15
C ILE A 13 9.14 63.95 28.74
N GLN A 14 10.26 63.34 28.38
CA GLN A 14 10.46 62.53 27.18
C GLN A 14 10.28 61.06 27.53
N ILE A 15 9.28 60.42 26.94
CA ILE A 15 9.07 58.97 27.06
C ILE A 15 9.39 58.33 25.72
N VAL A 16 10.26 57.33 25.78
CA VAL A 16 10.65 56.51 24.64
C VAL A 16 9.64 55.36 24.51
N GLU A 17 9.32 54.95 23.28
CA GLU A 17 8.45 53.80 23.01
C GLU A 17 9.14 52.50 23.46
N ASP A 18 8.87 52.07 24.69
CA ASP A 18 9.39 50.83 25.27
C ASP A 18 8.61 49.60 24.76
N LEU A 19 8.82 49.24 23.50
CA LEU A 19 8.34 47.96 22.93
C LEU A 19 9.34 46.81 23.08
N HIS A 20 10.54 47.07 23.61
CA HIS A 20 11.58 46.08 23.85
C HIS A 20 12.22 46.30 25.24
N GLU A 21 11.61 45.75 26.29
CA GLU A 21 12.35 45.48 27.52
C GLU A 21 12.91 44.05 27.51
N ARG A 22 14.22 43.98 27.25
CA ARG A 22 15.21 43.08 27.89
C ARG A 22 15.09 41.58 27.64
N VAL A 23 15.60 41.16 26.48
CA VAL A 23 16.42 39.93 26.40
C VAL A 23 17.83 40.34 26.81
N PRO A 24 18.46 39.76 27.86
CA PRO A 24 19.85 40.01 28.18
C PRO A 24 20.72 39.15 27.26
N GLU A 25 20.74 39.45 25.96
CA GLU A 25 21.74 38.91 25.07
C GLU A 25 22.86 39.94 24.90
N LYS A 26 24.06 39.50 25.25
CA LYS A 26 25.31 40.26 25.21
C LYS A 26 25.50 40.89 23.83
N GLY A 27 25.41 42.21 23.75
CA GLY A 27 25.72 42.97 22.56
C GLY A 27 25.68 44.46 22.86
N ASP A 28 26.75 45.18 22.53
CA ASP A 28 26.93 46.60 22.78
C ASP A 28 25.89 47.43 22.03
N PHE A 29 24.93 48.03 22.75
CA PHE A 29 23.96 48.95 22.16
C PHE A 29 24.37 50.40 22.41
N SER A 30 24.85 51.06 21.35
CA SER A 30 24.83 52.52 21.24
C SER A 30 23.41 53.00 20.92
N PRO A 31 22.93 54.16 21.41
CA PRO A 31 21.56 54.63 21.17
C PRO A 31 21.27 55.11 19.74
N PHE A 32 22.26 55.06 18.84
CA PHE A 32 22.18 55.65 17.49
C PHE A 32 22.64 54.72 16.37
N GLY A 33 22.80 53.42 16.63
CA GLY A 33 23.28 52.48 15.63
C GLY A 33 22.75 51.07 15.86
N SER A 34 21.45 50.86 15.65
CA SER A 34 20.90 49.54 15.33
C SER A 34 20.12 49.63 14.00
N PRO A 35 20.02 48.55 13.21
CA PRO A 35 19.47 48.59 11.85
C PRO A 35 17.93 48.69 11.80
N GLN A 36 17.28 49.05 12.91
CA GLN A 36 15.82 49.09 13.05
C GLN A 36 15.32 50.46 13.53
N GLY A 37 15.48 51.50 12.69
CA GLY A 37 14.73 52.77 12.78
C GLY A 37 14.93 53.62 14.06
N PRO A 38 14.56 54.91 14.03
CA PRO A 38 14.61 55.76 15.22
C PRO A 38 13.52 55.35 16.22
N SER A 39 13.91 55.10 17.48
CA SER A 39 12.94 54.89 18.56
C SER A 39 12.03 56.11 18.70
N ARG A 40 10.71 55.89 18.73
CA ARG A 40 9.74 57.00 18.78
C ARG A 40 9.75 57.59 20.18
N VAL A 41 9.87 58.92 20.27
CA VAL A 41 9.90 59.65 21.54
C VAL A 41 8.66 60.55 21.63
N ALA A 42 7.86 60.37 22.67
CA ALA A 42 6.76 61.24 23.02
C ALA A 42 7.22 62.29 24.05
N GLN A 43 6.72 63.51 23.94
CA GLN A 43 6.99 64.59 24.88
C GLN A 43 5.70 65.01 25.59
N PHE A 44 5.79 65.20 26.91
CA PHE A 44 4.69 65.71 27.74
C PHE A 44 5.16 66.91 28.55
N LEU A 45 4.27 67.89 28.67
CA LEU A 45 4.46 69.08 29.50
C LEU A 45 3.83 68.84 30.87
N VAL A 46 4.63 68.89 31.93
CA VAL A 46 4.15 68.85 33.31
C VAL A 46 4.10 70.28 33.84
N ILE A 47 2.93 70.68 34.36
CA ILE A 47 2.66 72.01 34.91
C ILE A 47 2.24 71.88 36.37
N TYR A 48 3.07 72.35 37.28
CA TYR A 48 2.71 72.52 38.69
C TYR A 48 2.15 73.92 38.92
N ALA A 49 0.92 74.03 39.41
CA ALA A 49 0.26 75.30 39.74
C ALA A 49 0.18 75.46 41.27
N PRO A 50 1.10 76.21 41.92
CA PRO A 50 1.21 76.26 43.38
C PRO A 50 -0.04 76.80 44.08
N ARG A 51 -0.66 77.84 43.50
CA ARG A 51 -1.88 78.47 44.06
C ARG A 51 -3.07 77.51 44.13
N ARG A 52 -3.16 76.58 43.17
CA ARG A 52 -4.23 75.58 43.10
C ARG A 52 -3.86 74.29 43.81
N GLY A 53 -2.56 74.03 44.03
CA GLY A 53 -2.09 72.75 44.57
C GLY A 53 -2.35 71.60 43.60
N ILE A 54 -2.14 71.82 42.31
CA ILE A 54 -2.42 70.80 41.28
C ILE A 54 -1.20 70.66 40.36
N LEU A 55 -0.83 69.42 40.06
CA LEU A 55 0.15 69.03 39.07
C LEU A 55 -0.58 68.44 37.86
N GLU A 56 -0.51 69.11 36.72
CA GLU A 56 -1.14 68.66 35.48
C GLU A 56 -0.11 68.16 34.47
N VAL A 57 -0.47 67.14 33.70
CA VAL A 57 0.32 66.60 32.59
C VAL A 57 -0.46 66.81 31.29
N TRP A 58 0.19 67.43 30.30
CA TRP A 58 -0.37 67.80 29.01
C TRP A 58 0.46 67.18 27.88
N SER A 59 -0.18 66.78 26.79
CA SER A 59 0.51 66.39 25.55
C SER A 59 0.95 67.62 24.74
N THR A 60 1.93 67.45 23.83
CA THR A 60 2.49 68.54 23.02
C THR A 60 1.49 69.14 22.01
N GLN A 61 1.68 70.42 21.69
CA GLN A 61 1.09 71.15 20.54
C GLN A 61 -0.41 70.91 20.29
N GLN A 62 -1.25 71.30 21.25
CA GLN A 62 -2.73 71.30 21.21
C GLN A 62 -3.45 70.03 21.71
N GLY A 63 -2.73 69.07 22.28
CA GLY A 63 -3.36 67.87 22.82
C GLY A 63 -4.09 68.05 24.17
N PRO A 64 -4.94 67.09 24.55
CA PRO A 64 -5.75 67.16 25.77
C PRO A 64 -4.90 67.05 27.04
N ARG A 65 -5.48 67.46 28.19
CA ARG A 65 -4.89 67.19 29.50
C ARG A 65 -4.92 65.68 29.75
N VAL A 66 -3.74 65.09 29.93
CA VAL A 66 -3.51 63.64 30.09
C VAL A 66 -3.74 63.19 31.53
N GLY A 67 -3.40 64.05 32.51
CA GLY A 67 -3.60 63.75 33.93
C GLY A 67 -3.55 65.01 34.79
N ALA A 68 -4.15 64.94 35.98
CA ALA A 68 -4.10 65.99 37.00
C ALA A 68 -4.06 65.35 38.40
N PHE A 69 -3.13 65.80 39.23
CA PHE A 69 -2.90 65.27 40.56
C PHE A 69 -2.97 66.39 41.58
N ASN A 70 -3.72 66.20 42.67
CA ASN A 70 -3.73 67.14 43.78
C ASN A 70 -2.46 66.97 44.61
N VAL A 71 -1.74 68.07 44.82
CA VAL A 71 -0.43 68.13 45.49
C VAL A 71 -0.39 69.32 46.44
N GLY A 72 0.56 69.33 47.38
CA GLY A 72 0.72 70.44 48.32
C GLY A 72 0.88 71.79 47.62
N LYS A 73 0.43 72.88 48.26
CA LYS A 73 0.54 74.26 47.73
C LYS A 73 1.97 74.82 47.77
N HIS A 74 2.87 74.16 48.50
CA HIS A 74 4.25 74.58 48.72
C HIS A 74 5.29 73.64 48.10
N CYS A 75 4.90 72.78 47.16
CA CYS A 75 5.84 71.90 46.47
C CYS A 75 6.74 72.68 45.50
N ARG A 76 7.86 72.08 45.12
CA ARG A 76 8.77 72.58 44.08
C ARG A 76 8.99 71.51 43.03
N LEU A 77 8.67 71.83 41.78
CA LEU A 77 8.95 71.01 40.60
C LEU A 77 10.41 71.26 40.16
N LEU A 78 11.20 70.19 40.16
CA LEU A 78 12.59 70.19 39.69
C LEU A 78 12.63 69.53 38.31
N TYR A 79 13.04 70.30 37.32
CA TYR A 79 13.28 69.85 35.96
C TYR A 79 14.76 70.11 35.60
N PRO A 80 15.64 69.09 35.68
CA PRO A 80 17.01 69.20 35.19
C PRO A 80 16.99 69.36 33.67
N GLY A 81 17.20 70.58 33.17
CA GLY A 81 17.20 70.90 31.74
C GLY A 81 18.42 70.39 30.96
N TYR A 82 19.36 69.72 31.64
CA TYR A 82 20.58 69.16 31.06
C TYR A 82 20.89 67.81 31.69
N LYS A 83 21.36 66.85 30.88
CA LYS A 83 22.06 65.67 31.41
C LYS A 83 23.37 66.14 32.04
N ILE A 84 23.88 65.41 33.05
CA ILE A 84 25.12 65.73 33.77
C ILE A 84 26.21 66.16 32.76
N MET A 85 26.61 67.43 32.81
CA MET A 85 27.64 67.98 31.94
C MET A 85 29.01 67.50 32.45
N GLY A 86 29.82 66.88 31.58
CA GLY A 86 31.22 66.49 31.91
C GLY A 86 31.51 64.99 32.05
N LEU A 87 30.58 64.09 31.74
CA LEU A 87 30.87 62.65 31.65
C LEU A 87 31.44 62.31 30.26
N ASN A 88 32.69 61.83 30.21
CA ASN A 88 33.31 61.32 28.98
C ASN A 88 32.63 60.02 28.54
N ASN A 89 32.40 59.86 27.23
CA ASN A 89 31.71 58.70 26.60
C ASN A 89 32.28 57.31 26.92
N VAL A 90 33.45 57.22 27.59
CA VAL A 90 34.14 55.96 27.90
C VAL A 90 33.68 55.35 29.24
N THR A 91 33.10 56.13 30.15
CA THR A 91 32.57 55.62 31.44
C THR A 91 31.05 55.46 31.48
N SER A 92 30.34 55.77 30.38
CA SER A 92 28.87 55.75 30.32
C SER A 92 28.26 54.40 29.92
N GLN A 93 29.06 53.39 29.56
CA GLN A 93 28.52 52.11 29.09
C GLN A 93 27.93 51.23 30.20
N SER A 94 28.30 51.46 31.47
CA SER A 94 27.79 50.68 32.62
C SER A 94 26.94 51.49 33.61
N TRP A 95 26.84 52.81 33.43
CA TRP A 95 26.02 53.68 34.25
C TRP A 95 24.94 54.31 33.37
N GLN A 96 23.74 53.75 33.39
CA GLN A 96 22.55 54.54 33.07
C GLN A 96 22.25 55.39 34.31
N PRO A 97 22.54 56.71 34.34
CA PRO A 97 22.03 57.51 35.42
C PRO A 97 20.52 57.51 35.28
N GLN A 98 19.80 56.93 36.25
CA GLN A 98 18.39 57.23 36.49
C GLN A 98 18.28 58.70 36.96
N THR A 99 18.72 59.64 36.12
CA THR A 99 18.37 61.05 36.31
C THR A 99 16.88 61.13 36.03
N TYR A 100 16.09 61.15 37.09
CA TYR A 100 14.66 61.42 37.01
C TYR A 100 14.45 62.71 36.21
N GLN A 101 13.67 62.62 35.13
CA GLN A 101 13.47 63.74 34.22
C GLN A 101 12.73 64.89 34.91
N ILE A 102 11.81 64.57 35.83
CA ILE A 102 11.09 65.53 36.66
C ILE A 102 10.86 64.94 38.05
N CYS A 103 11.13 65.73 39.09
CA CYS A 103 10.80 65.40 40.48
C CYS A 103 9.99 66.53 41.12
N LEU A 104 8.92 66.19 41.83
CA LEU A 104 8.21 67.11 42.70
C LEU A 104 8.68 66.91 44.14
N VAL A 105 9.24 67.94 44.74
CA VAL A 105 9.67 67.94 46.14
C VAL A 105 8.61 68.65 46.97
N ASP A 106 8.04 67.97 47.94
CA ASP A 106 7.16 68.58 48.93
C ASP A 106 7.96 68.87 50.21
N PRO A 107 8.33 70.14 50.47
CA PRO A 107 9.13 70.50 51.63
C PRO A 107 8.38 70.34 52.95
N VAL A 108 7.04 70.28 52.93
CA VAL A 108 6.23 70.13 54.16
C VAL A 108 6.17 68.68 54.61
N SER A 109 6.07 67.74 53.65
CA SER A 109 6.06 66.29 53.94
C SER A 109 7.43 65.63 53.86
N GLY A 110 8.46 66.34 53.39
CA GLY A 110 9.80 65.79 53.15
C GLY A 110 9.83 64.73 52.03
N SER A 111 8.77 64.61 51.22
CA SER A 111 8.64 63.56 50.20
C SER A 111 9.08 64.05 48.82
N VAL A 112 9.73 63.16 48.06
CA VAL A 112 10.08 63.37 46.65
C VAL A 112 9.24 62.43 45.81
N LYS A 113 8.46 62.99 44.87
CA LYS A 113 7.56 62.24 43.99
C LYS A 113 8.02 62.38 42.54
N THR A 114 8.15 61.25 41.85
CA THR A 114 8.51 61.19 40.43
C THR A 114 7.25 61.04 39.59
N VAL A 115 7.23 61.67 38.41
CA VAL A 115 6.11 61.55 37.47
C VAL A 115 6.50 60.56 36.38
N ASN A 116 5.74 59.47 36.24
CA ASN A 116 5.89 58.52 35.15
C ASN A 116 4.63 58.60 34.27
N VAL A 117 4.81 58.73 32.95
CA VAL A 117 3.69 58.84 32.00
C VAL A 117 3.86 57.76 30.93
N PRO A 118 2.92 56.80 30.81
CA PRO A 118 2.97 55.79 29.76
C PRO A 118 2.96 56.39 28.35
N PHE A 119 3.76 55.83 27.43
CA PHE A 119 3.87 56.30 26.04
C PHE A 119 2.51 56.36 25.30
N HIS A 120 1.64 55.37 25.51
CA HIS A 120 0.35 55.28 24.83
C HIS A 120 -0.59 56.47 25.10
N LEU A 121 -0.37 57.21 26.20
CA LEU A 121 -1.13 58.42 26.50
C LEU A 121 -0.78 59.61 25.59
N ALA A 122 0.33 59.54 24.86
CA ALA A 122 0.65 60.52 23.82
C ALA A 122 -0.27 60.36 22.60
N LEU A 123 -0.86 59.18 22.43
CA LEU A 123 -1.72 58.79 21.32
C LEU A 123 -3.21 58.94 21.64
N SER A 124 -3.58 59.51 22.80
CA SER A 124 -4.97 59.61 23.26
C SER A 124 -5.73 60.84 22.72
N ASP A 125 -5.28 61.45 21.62
CA ASP A 125 -6.03 62.53 20.95
C ASP A 125 -7.28 61.96 20.25
N LYS A 126 -8.32 62.77 20.07
CA LYS A 126 -9.63 62.37 19.51
C LYS A 126 -9.53 61.75 18.11
N LYS A 127 -8.45 62.00 17.38
CA LYS A 127 -8.17 61.46 16.03
C LYS A 127 -7.25 60.24 16.03
N SER A 128 -6.62 59.90 17.15
CA SER A 128 -5.57 58.88 17.24
C SER A 128 -5.87 57.76 18.24
N GLU A 129 -7.08 57.69 18.79
CA GLU A 129 -7.48 56.63 19.74
C GLU A 129 -7.23 55.21 19.18
N ARG A 130 -7.41 55.00 17.87
CA ARG A 130 -7.10 53.72 17.20
C ARG A 130 -5.60 53.38 17.23
N ALA A 131 -4.74 54.39 17.19
CA ALA A 131 -3.29 54.22 17.32
C ALA A 131 -2.89 53.94 18.78
N LYS A 132 -3.58 54.52 19.76
CA LYS A 132 -3.44 54.16 21.19
C LYS A 132 -3.76 52.67 21.37
N ASP A 133 -4.91 52.21 20.90
CA ASP A 133 -5.34 50.82 21.06
C ASP A 133 -4.40 49.83 20.35
N MET A 134 -3.93 50.16 19.15
CA MET A 134 -2.92 49.36 18.44
C MET A 134 -1.59 49.30 19.20
N HIS A 135 -1.17 50.40 19.84
CA HIS A 135 0.03 50.40 20.69
C HIS A 135 -0.17 49.55 21.95
N LEU A 136 -1.35 49.59 22.57
CA LEU A 136 -1.68 48.73 23.72
C LEU A 136 -1.62 47.24 23.34
N VAL A 137 -2.14 46.85 22.17
CA VAL A 137 -2.03 45.46 21.66
C VAL A 137 -0.57 45.06 21.41
N LYS A 138 0.27 45.97 20.89
CA LYS A 138 1.71 45.68 20.73
C LYS A 138 2.41 45.50 22.07
N LYS A 139 2.08 46.33 23.07
CA LYS A 139 2.59 46.20 24.44
C LYS A 139 2.15 44.89 25.08
N LEU A 140 0.87 44.52 24.91
CA LEU A 140 0.32 43.23 25.32
C LEU A 140 1.09 42.07 24.66
N GLY A 141 1.34 42.13 23.35
CA GLY A 141 2.11 41.13 22.62
C GLY A 141 3.57 41.01 23.11
N ALA A 142 4.19 42.11 23.55
CA ALA A 142 5.52 42.08 24.17
C ALA A 142 5.48 41.42 25.56
N LEU A 143 4.45 41.71 26.38
CA LEU A 143 4.25 41.08 27.69
C LEU A 143 4.02 39.57 27.57
N LEU A 144 3.22 39.12 26.60
CA LEU A 144 2.99 37.69 26.35
C LEU A 144 4.28 36.96 25.91
N LYS A 145 5.25 37.68 25.32
CA LYS A 145 6.56 37.14 24.90
C LYS A 145 7.64 37.21 25.97
N ALA A 146 7.47 38.03 27.00
CA ALA A 146 8.44 38.16 28.09
C ALA A 146 8.51 36.87 28.95
N LYS A 147 9.69 36.56 29.50
CA LYS A 147 9.88 35.48 30.47
C LYS A 147 9.92 36.11 31.87
N SER A 148 8.76 36.32 32.49
CA SER A 148 8.67 36.84 33.86
C SER A 148 8.11 35.79 34.83
N PRO A 149 8.71 35.60 36.02
CA PRO A 149 8.34 34.53 36.95
C PRO A 149 7.06 34.78 37.76
N ASN A 150 6.57 36.03 37.84
CA ASN A 150 5.41 36.39 38.67
C ASN A 150 4.11 36.48 37.86
N LEU A 151 3.33 35.38 37.88
CA LEU A 151 2.09 35.23 37.12
C LEU A 151 0.96 36.18 37.55
N ASP A 152 0.82 36.47 38.85
CA ASP A 152 -0.26 37.35 39.37
C ASP A 152 -0.10 38.81 38.94
N LEU A 153 1.15 39.27 38.84
CA LEU A 153 1.47 40.62 38.36
C LEU A 153 1.13 40.77 36.87
N ILE A 154 1.46 39.73 36.08
CA ILE A 154 1.15 39.67 34.65
C ILE A 154 -0.37 39.67 34.44
N GLU A 155 -1.13 38.90 35.23
CA GLU A 155 -2.60 38.90 35.14
C GLU A 155 -3.20 40.29 35.39
N ARG A 156 -2.72 41.01 36.41
CA ARG A 156 -3.19 42.37 36.71
C ARG A 156 -2.84 43.35 35.59
N GLU A 157 -1.61 43.30 35.07
CA GLU A 157 -1.17 44.17 33.97
C GLU A 157 -1.95 43.90 32.68
N ILE A 158 -2.25 42.64 32.37
CA ILE A 158 -3.09 42.28 31.21
C ILE A 158 -4.52 42.80 31.41
N LYS A 159 -5.10 42.68 32.61
CA LYS A 159 -6.43 43.21 32.93
C LYS A 159 -6.47 44.73 32.75
N GLU A 160 -5.47 45.46 33.24
CA GLU A 160 -5.39 46.92 33.06
C GLU A 160 -5.31 47.29 31.56
N LEU A 161 -4.44 46.63 30.80
CA LEU A 161 -4.25 46.93 29.38
C LEU A 161 -5.49 46.63 28.53
N ILE A 162 -6.21 45.54 28.80
CA ILE A 162 -7.38 45.16 28.00
C ILE A 162 -8.61 46.04 28.29
N LEU A 163 -8.74 46.51 29.54
CA LEU A 163 -9.77 47.46 29.94
C LEU A 163 -9.53 48.87 29.37
N ASP A 164 -8.26 49.25 29.20
CA ASP A 164 -7.85 50.55 28.66
C ASP A 164 -8.04 50.72 27.13
N ILE A 165 -8.20 49.61 26.40
CA ILE A 165 -8.55 49.60 24.97
C ILE A 165 -9.97 50.13 24.83
N LYS A 166 -10.25 50.98 23.84
CA LYS A 166 -11.60 51.54 23.64
C LYS A 166 -12.38 50.83 22.54
N TYR A 167 -11.76 50.54 21.40
CA TYR A 167 -12.44 49.99 20.23
C TYR A 167 -12.77 48.50 20.39
N PRO A 168 -14.04 48.07 20.21
CA PRO A 168 -14.45 46.68 20.36
C PRO A 168 -13.68 45.69 19.47
N ALA A 169 -13.43 46.03 18.20
CA ALA A 169 -12.66 45.20 17.28
C ALA A 169 -11.21 44.97 17.76
N THR A 170 -10.59 45.98 18.37
CA THR A 170 -9.23 45.88 18.93
C THR A 170 -9.23 45.15 20.26
N LYS A 171 -10.30 45.27 21.08
CA LYS A 171 -10.50 44.42 22.27
C LYS A 171 -10.61 42.94 21.90
N LYS A 172 -11.37 42.63 20.84
CA LYS A 172 -11.50 41.27 20.29
C LYS A 172 -10.13 40.73 19.88
N GLN A 173 -9.37 41.49 19.09
CA GLN A 173 -8.02 41.11 18.67
C GLN A 173 -7.06 40.90 19.86
N ALA A 174 -7.14 41.77 20.88
CA ALA A 174 -6.35 41.63 22.11
C ALA A 174 -6.69 40.33 22.85
N LEU A 175 -7.99 40.05 23.02
CA LEU A 175 -8.46 38.83 23.67
C LEU A 175 -8.05 37.57 22.91
N GLU A 176 -8.17 37.56 21.59
CA GLU A 176 -7.68 36.47 20.74
C GLU A 176 -6.18 36.21 20.94
N SER A 177 -5.37 37.28 21.01
CA SER A 177 -3.93 37.14 21.26
C SER A 177 -3.59 36.58 22.65
N ILE A 178 -4.43 36.85 23.66
CA ILE A 178 -4.29 36.31 25.02
C ILE A 178 -4.66 34.84 25.04
N LEU A 179 -5.80 34.47 24.46
CA LEU A 179 -6.28 33.08 24.39
C LEU A 179 -5.36 32.18 23.56
N ALA A 180 -4.63 32.74 22.58
CA ALA A 180 -3.64 32.03 21.78
C ALA A 180 -2.28 31.81 22.48
N SER A 181 -2.08 32.34 23.69
CA SER A 181 -0.81 32.25 24.41
C SER A 181 -0.66 30.93 25.17
N GLU A 182 0.37 30.16 24.85
CA GLU A 182 0.70 28.89 25.54
C GLU A 182 1.35 29.08 26.92
N ARG A 183 1.76 30.30 27.25
CA ARG A 183 2.50 30.59 28.50
C ARG A 183 1.60 30.95 29.68
N LEU A 184 0.33 31.27 29.42
CA LEU A 184 -0.59 31.69 30.46
C LEU A 184 -1.31 30.48 31.07
N PRO A 185 -1.47 30.43 32.40
CA PRO A 185 -2.23 29.37 33.05
C PRO A 185 -3.72 29.53 32.73
N PHE A 186 -4.44 28.40 32.73
CA PHE A 186 -5.88 28.35 32.45
C PHE A 186 -6.70 29.32 33.33
N SER A 187 -6.38 29.41 34.62
CA SER A 187 -7.04 30.32 35.56
C SER A 187 -6.95 31.79 35.14
N CYS A 188 -5.80 32.22 34.60
CA CYS A 188 -5.59 33.58 34.12
C CYS A 188 -6.46 33.87 32.88
N LEU A 189 -6.53 32.94 31.92
CA LEU A 189 -7.37 33.07 30.72
C LEU A 189 -8.86 33.20 31.07
N ARG A 190 -9.34 32.36 32.00
CA ARG A 190 -10.71 32.41 32.52
C ARG A 190 -10.99 33.75 33.21
N ASN A 191 -10.14 34.16 34.14
CA ASN A 191 -10.31 35.39 34.91
C ASN A 191 -10.32 36.65 34.03
N ILE A 192 -9.42 36.74 33.05
CA ILE A 192 -9.36 37.89 32.12
C ILE A 192 -10.64 37.96 31.28
N THR A 193 -11.06 36.83 30.71
CA THR A 193 -12.27 36.78 29.88
C THR A 193 -13.53 37.08 30.69
N GLN A 194 -13.60 36.61 31.95
CA GLN A 194 -14.69 36.89 32.87
C GLN A 194 -14.74 38.37 33.25
N THR A 195 -13.58 38.97 33.57
CA THR A 195 -13.47 40.40 33.89
C THR A 195 -13.94 41.28 32.71
N LEU A 196 -13.59 40.89 31.48
CA LEU A 196 -14.10 41.56 30.27
C LEU A 196 -15.61 41.41 30.11
N MET A 197 -16.17 40.21 30.35
CA MET A 197 -17.61 40.00 30.27
C MET A 197 -18.36 40.84 31.30
N ASP A 198 -17.89 40.86 32.55
CA ASP A 198 -18.56 41.60 33.63
C ASP A 198 -18.49 43.11 33.40
N THR A 199 -17.39 43.61 32.86
CA THR A 199 -17.27 45.04 32.50
C THR A 199 -18.15 45.42 31.31
N LEU A 200 -18.34 44.54 30.31
CA LEU A 200 -19.26 44.77 29.20
C LEU A 200 -20.74 44.72 29.63
N LYS A 201 -21.10 43.84 30.58
CA LYS A 201 -22.46 43.76 31.14
C LYS A 201 -22.84 44.97 32.00
N ASN A 202 -21.86 45.59 32.66
CA ASN A 202 -22.06 46.76 33.51
C ASN A 202 -22.03 48.09 32.74
N GLN A 203 -21.83 48.09 31.42
CA GLN A 203 -21.88 49.28 30.56
C GLN A 203 -23.33 49.59 30.12
N GLU A 204 -23.62 50.86 29.86
CA GLU A 204 -24.94 51.31 29.39
C GLU A 204 -25.29 50.67 28.03
N LEU A 205 -26.53 50.16 27.89
CA LEU A 205 -26.98 49.32 26.76
C LEU A 205 -26.71 49.90 25.36
N GLU A 206 -26.67 51.23 25.20
CA GLU A 206 -26.45 51.90 23.90
C GLU A 206 -24.99 51.86 23.42
N SER A 207 -24.04 51.47 24.28
CA SER A 207 -22.59 51.49 24.00
C SER A 207 -21.95 50.10 23.84
N VAL A 208 -22.74 49.03 24.02
CA VAL A 208 -22.26 47.64 24.03
C VAL A 208 -22.26 47.07 22.61
N ASP A 209 -21.10 46.63 22.14
CA ASP A 209 -20.99 45.86 20.90
C ASP A 209 -21.48 44.42 21.14
N GLU A 210 -22.64 44.09 20.59
CA GLU A 210 -23.26 42.76 20.68
C GLU A 210 -22.32 41.65 20.18
N GLY A 211 -21.53 41.92 19.14
CA GLY A 211 -20.58 40.96 18.57
C GLY A 211 -19.40 40.66 19.50
N LEU A 212 -18.90 41.65 20.23
CA LEU A 212 -17.86 41.44 21.24
C LEU A 212 -18.41 40.72 22.48
N LEU A 213 -19.62 41.05 22.91
CA LEU A 213 -20.29 40.39 24.03
C LEU A 213 -20.56 38.92 23.71
N GLN A 214 -21.06 38.62 22.52
CA GLN A 214 -21.27 37.25 22.05
C GLN A 214 -19.94 36.48 21.93
N PHE A 215 -18.86 37.13 21.50
CA PHE A 215 -17.53 36.54 21.44
C PHE A 215 -16.94 36.21 22.84
N CYS A 216 -17.12 37.09 23.82
CA CYS A 216 -16.69 36.81 25.20
C CYS A 216 -17.54 35.70 25.82
N ALA A 217 -18.85 35.72 25.59
CA ALA A 217 -19.77 34.69 26.08
C ALA A 217 -19.44 33.31 25.50
N SER A 218 -19.18 33.20 24.19
CA SER A 218 -18.79 31.95 23.55
C SER A 218 -17.47 31.41 24.10
N LYS A 219 -16.42 32.24 24.17
CA LYS A 219 -15.12 31.80 24.69
C LYS A 219 -15.16 31.44 26.18
N LEU A 220 -15.97 32.12 27.00
CA LEU A 220 -16.19 31.71 28.39
C LEU A 220 -16.92 30.38 28.52
N LYS A 221 -17.95 30.13 27.71
CA LYS A 221 -18.64 28.83 27.69
C LYS A 221 -17.68 27.69 27.31
N LEU A 222 -16.81 27.90 26.31
CA LEU A 222 -15.80 26.92 25.93
C LEU A 222 -14.74 26.70 27.03
N LEU A 223 -14.27 27.77 27.68
CA LEU A 223 -13.34 27.64 28.81
C LEU A 223 -13.97 26.88 29.98
N HIS A 224 -15.24 27.14 30.29
CA HIS A 224 -15.98 26.39 31.32
C HIS A 224 -16.12 24.91 30.94
N LEU A 225 -16.44 24.60 29.68
CA LEU A 225 -16.50 23.22 29.21
C LEU A 225 -15.14 22.51 29.38
N TYR A 226 -14.04 23.16 28.99
CA TYR A 226 -12.69 22.62 29.17
C TYR A 226 -12.39 22.33 30.65
N GLU A 227 -12.77 23.23 31.55
CA GLU A 227 -12.61 23.06 33.00
C GLU A 227 -13.40 21.87 33.52
N SER A 228 -14.69 21.77 33.17
CA SER A 228 -15.55 20.67 33.60
C SER A 228 -15.02 19.31 33.11
N VAL A 229 -14.61 19.21 31.84
CA VAL A 229 -14.04 17.97 31.28
C VAL A 229 -12.69 17.65 31.93
N SER A 230 -11.83 18.65 32.15
CA SER A 230 -10.53 18.44 32.81
C SER A 230 -10.68 18.00 34.26
N GLN A 231 -11.68 18.52 34.98
CA GLN A 231 -12.01 18.10 36.34
C GLN A 231 -12.48 16.64 36.36
N LEU A 232 -13.40 16.26 35.47
CA LEU A 232 -13.86 14.87 35.33
C LEU A 232 -12.71 13.93 35.00
N ASN A 233 -11.82 14.33 34.08
CA ASN A 233 -10.63 13.56 33.72
C ASN A 233 -9.57 13.49 34.83
N SER A 234 -9.61 14.36 35.84
CA SER A 234 -8.66 14.36 36.96
C SER A 234 -9.11 13.52 38.16
N LEU A 235 -10.38 13.14 38.20
CA LEU A 235 -10.94 12.26 39.22
C LEU A 235 -10.61 10.82 38.84
N ASP A 236 -9.84 10.13 39.68
CA ASP A 236 -9.58 8.70 39.49
C ASP A 236 -10.87 7.93 39.81
N PHE A 237 -11.59 7.51 38.77
CA PHE A 237 -12.74 6.61 38.90
C PHE A 237 -12.25 5.18 38.65
N HIS A 238 -12.45 4.30 39.62
CA HIS A 238 -12.22 2.86 39.44
C HIS A 238 -13.57 2.16 39.54
N SER A 239 -14.07 1.62 38.43
CA SER A 239 -15.14 0.62 38.49
C SER A 239 -14.54 -0.70 38.94
N ASP A 240 -14.59 -0.99 40.24
CA ASP A 240 -14.02 -2.20 40.88
C ASP A 240 -14.75 -3.52 40.56
N THR A 241 -15.65 -3.55 39.58
CA THR A 241 -16.33 -4.79 39.18
C THR A 241 -15.57 -5.47 38.04
N PRO A 242 -14.93 -6.63 38.28
CA PRO A 242 -14.39 -7.43 37.18
C PRO A 242 -15.55 -7.92 36.32
N PHE A 243 -15.66 -7.38 35.10
CA PHE A 243 -16.58 -7.88 34.09
C PHE A 243 -16.07 -9.23 33.59
N SER A 244 -16.91 -10.27 33.62
CA SER A 244 -16.54 -11.59 33.09
C SER A 244 -16.78 -11.66 31.59
N ASP A 245 -16.11 -12.59 30.90
CA ASP A 245 -16.31 -12.84 29.46
C ASP A 245 -17.77 -13.24 29.14
N ASN A 246 -18.43 -13.92 30.08
CA ASN A 246 -19.85 -14.27 29.97
C ASN A 246 -20.76 -13.03 30.01
N ASP A 247 -20.43 -12.04 30.84
CA ASP A 247 -21.19 -10.78 30.90
C ASP A 247 -21.01 -9.96 29.61
N LEU A 248 -19.84 -10.06 28.97
CA LEU A 248 -19.57 -9.43 27.67
C LEU A 248 -20.35 -10.11 26.54
N ALA A 249 -20.41 -11.44 26.51
CA ALA A 249 -21.22 -12.18 25.55
C ALA A 249 -22.72 -11.82 25.63
N VAL A 250 -23.25 -11.73 26.85
CA VAL A 250 -24.64 -11.29 27.11
C VAL A 250 -24.85 -9.84 26.65
N LEU A 251 -23.91 -8.94 26.96
CA LEU A 251 -24.00 -7.54 26.56
C LEU A 251 -23.99 -7.36 25.03
N LEU A 252 -23.21 -8.17 24.31
CA LEU A 252 -23.15 -8.14 22.84
C LEU A 252 -24.29 -8.92 22.18
N ARG A 253 -25.14 -9.61 22.96
CA ARG A 253 -26.21 -10.50 22.49
C ARG A 253 -25.71 -11.61 21.56
N LEU A 254 -24.57 -12.21 21.90
CA LEU A 254 -23.97 -13.31 21.16
C LEU A 254 -24.13 -14.63 21.91
N ASP A 255 -24.30 -15.72 21.15
CA ASP A 255 -24.23 -17.08 21.72
C ASP A 255 -22.79 -17.39 22.16
N GLU A 256 -22.61 -18.28 23.13
CA GLU A 256 -21.27 -18.68 23.62
C GLU A 256 -20.34 -19.14 22.49
N LYS A 257 -20.88 -19.86 21.49
CA LYS A 257 -20.12 -20.32 20.32
C LYS A 257 -19.71 -19.20 19.39
N GLU A 258 -20.55 -18.18 19.21
CA GLU A 258 -20.28 -17.03 18.34
C GLU A 258 -19.26 -16.10 19.00
N PHE A 259 -19.40 -15.90 20.31
CA PHE A 259 -18.45 -15.11 21.10
C PHE A 259 -17.04 -15.72 21.08
N LEU A 260 -16.91 -17.05 21.26
CA LEU A 260 -15.62 -17.75 21.15
C LEU A 260 -15.00 -17.63 19.76
N LYS A 261 -15.82 -17.70 18.70
CA LYS A 261 -15.34 -17.48 17.32
C LYS A 261 -14.82 -16.06 17.14
N LEU A 262 -15.58 -15.05 17.59
CA LEU A 262 -15.20 -13.65 17.51
C LEU A 262 -13.88 -13.38 18.25
N GLN A 263 -13.73 -13.91 19.47
CA GLN A 263 -12.50 -13.79 20.25
C GLN A 263 -11.31 -14.42 19.53
N ALA A 264 -11.47 -15.64 18.99
CA ALA A 264 -10.41 -16.32 18.25
C ALA A 264 -9.99 -15.54 16.99
N LEU A 265 -10.93 -14.92 16.27
CA LEU A 265 -10.63 -14.08 15.10
C LEU A 265 -9.85 -12.82 15.49
N LEU A 266 -10.28 -12.12 16.54
CA LEU A 266 -9.62 -10.91 17.02
C LEU A 266 -8.22 -11.19 17.58
N GLU A 267 -8.03 -12.31 18.28
CA GLU A 267 -6.72 -12.75 18.78
C GLU A 267 -5.77 -13.09 17.63
N LYS A 268 -6.22 -13.82 16.61
CA LYS A 268 -5.43 -14.10 15.40
C LYS A 268 -5.07 -12.82 14.66
N TYR A 269 -6.03 -11.92 14.46
CA TYR A 269 -5.78 -10.61 13.84
C TYR A 269 -4.74 -9.80 14.63
N LYS A 270 -4.83 -9.79 15.97
CA LYS A 270 -3.88 -9.09 16.84
C LYS A 270 -2.45 -9.66 16.72
N GLN A 271 -2.31 -10.98 16.65
CA GLN A 271 -1.00 -11.64 16.49
C GLN A 271 -0.34 -11.24 15.17
N GLU A 272 -1.08 -11.30 14.06
CA GLU A 272 -0.57 -10.97 12.72
C GLU A 272 -0.39 -9.45 12.50
N ASN A 273 -1.20 -8.61 13.15
CA ASN A 273 -1.12 -7.14 13.05
C ASN A 273 -0.05 -6.52 13.98
N SER A 274 0.78 -7.33 14.65
CA SER A 274 1.86 -6.89 15.53
C SER A 274 3.07 -6.31 14.75
N ARG A 275 2.82 -5.36 13.84
CA ARG A 275 3.88 -4.48 13.34
C ARG A 275 4.41 -3.66 14.51
N THR A 276 5.71 -3.78 14.78
CA THR A 276 6.50 -2.91 15.66
C THR A 276 6.48 -1.48 15.12
N ALA A 277 5.35 -0.80 15.30
CA ALA A 277 5.26 0.63 15.12
C ALA A 277 5.98 1.27 16.31
N VAL A 278 7.11 1.93 16.05
CA VAL A 278 7.80 2.75 17.04
C VAL A 278 6.87 3.92 17.38
N ARG A 279 6.12 3.80 18.47
CA ARG A 279 5.39 4.94 19.05
C ARG A 279 6.40 5.73 19.88
N PHE A 280 6.63 6.98 19.50
CA PHE A 280 7.33 7.94 20.36
C PHE A 280 6.41 8.25 21.56
N SER A 281 6.91 8.03 22.78
CA SER A 281 6.18 8.12 24.05
C SER A 281 5.70 9.52 24.45
N ASP A 282 5.80 10.50 23.56
CA ASP A 282 5.64 11.92 23.90
C ASP A 282 4.18 12.41 23.83
N VAL A 283 3.25 11.62 23.29
CA VAL A 283 1.81 11.95 23.33
C VAL A 283 1.20 11.31 24.58
N LYS A 284 1.15 12.06 25.67
CA LYS A 284 0.30 11.70 26.82
C LYS A 284 -1.16 11.77 26.36
N ASP A 285 -1.74 10.61 26.09
CA ASP A 285 -3.13 10.47 25.68
C ASP A 285 -4.08 11.14 26.68
N GLY A 286 -5.00 11.97 26.16
CA GLY A 286 -6.01 12.66 26.96
C GLY A 286 -5.66 14.09 27.42
N VAL A 287 -4.50 14.63 27.05
CA VAL A 287 -4.14 16.03 27.37
C VAL A 287 -4.16 16.89 26.10
N LEU A 288 -5.18 17.75 25.99
CA LEU A 288 -5.30 18.73 24.91
C LEU A 288 -4.96 20.13 25.42
N PRO A 289 -4.02 20.88 24.81
CA PRO A 289 -3.75 22.26 25.18
C PRO A 289 -4.99 23.16 25.00
N VAL A 290 -5.20 24.09 25.94
CA VAL A 290 -6.36 25.01 25.94
C VAL A 290 -6.47 25.80 24.63
N LYS A 291 -5.33 26.28 24.11
CA LYS A 291 -5.27 26.99 22.83
C LYS A 291 -5.86 26.16 21.70
N THR A 292 -5.37 24.93 21.56
CA THR A 292 -5.80 23.97 20.54
C THR A 292 -7.29 23.64 20.68
N PHE A 293 -7.78 23.44 21.90
CA PHE A 293 -9.20 23.24 22.18
C PHE A 293 -10.08 24.43 21.72
N LEU A 294 -9.64 25.67 22.00
CA LEU A 294 -10.37 26.88 21.61
C LEU A 294 -10.32 27.19 20.11
N GLU A 295 -9.33 26.64 19.39
CA GLU A 295 -9.21 26.72 17.93
C GLU A 295 -10.14 25.72 17.24
N TYR A 296 -10.36 24.54 17.81
CA TYR A 296 -11.20 23.49 17.21
C TYR A 296 -12.69 23.74 17.33
N LEU A 297 -13.14 24.49 18.35
CA LEU A 297 -14.55 24.71 18.65
C LEU A 297 -15.03 26.13 18.32
N GLU A 298 -16.16 26.22 17.63
CA GLU A 298 -16.94 27.44 17.43
C GLU A 298 -18.29 27.31 18.13
N TYR A 299 -18.70 28.39 18.79
CA TYR A 299 -20.00 28.45 19.44
C TYR A 299 -20.88 29.41 18.64
N GLU A 300 -21.90 28.88 17.99
CA GLU A 300 -22.87 29.65 17.21
C GLU A 300 -24.29 29.31 17.64
N LYS A 301 -25.09 30.32 18.00
CA LYS A 301 -26.54 30.18 18.27
C LYS A 301 -26.91 29.02 19.23
N ASP A 302 -26.19 28.92 20.35
CA ASP A 302 -26.39 27.90 21.38
C ASP A 302 -26.04 26.45 20.97
N VAL A 303 -25.33 26.27 19.86
CA VAL A 303 -24.75 25.00 19.44
C VAL A 303 -23.23 25.13 19.30
N ILE A 304 -22.50 24.13 19.77
CA ILE A 304 -21.06 24.02 19.54
C ILE A 304 -20.82 23.23 18.25
N ASN A 305 -20.15 23.86 17.31
CA ASN A 305 -19.69 23.26 16.06
C ASN A 305 -18.18 23.08 16.08
N ILE A 306 -17.69 22.07 15.34
CA ILE A 306 -16.26 21.81 15.17
C ILE A 306 -15.82 22.48 13.87
N LYS A 307 -14.77 23.30 13.91
CA LYS A 307 -14.17 23.86 12.69
C LYS A 307 -13.65 22.71 11.83
N LYS A 308 -13.85 22.76 10.51
CA LYS A 308 -13.31 21.75 9.58
C LYS A 308 -11.80 21.60 9.81
N THR A 309 -11.41 20.49 10.41
CA THR A 309 -10.08 20.16 10.92
C THR A 309 -9.64 18.82 10.30
N SER A 310 -8.35 18.51 10.40
CA SER A 310 -7.81 17.22 9.94
C SER A 310 -8.27 16.05 10.83
N GLU A 311 -8.21 14.81 10.33
CA GLU A 311 -8.65 13.62 11.08
C GLU A 311 -7.89 13.44 12.42
N GLU A 312 -6.60 13.77 12.45
CA GLU A 312 -5.77 13.68 13.67
C GLU A 312 -6.24 14.64 14.77
N GLU A 313 -6.64 15.85 14.39
CA GLU A 313 -7.17 16.88 15.31
C GLU A 313 -8.55 16.47 15.85
N TYR A 314 -9.35 15.83 14.98
CA TYR A 314 -10.65 15.28 15.34
C TYR A 314 -10.51 14.15 16.38
N VAL A 315 -9.53 13.26 16.18
CA VAL A 315 -9.18 12.19 17.14
C VAL A 315 -8.61 12.76 18.43
N ALA A 316 -7.79 13.82 18.38
CA ALA A 316 -7.24 14.47 19.57
C ALA A 316 -8.33 15.11 20.44
N LEU A 317 -9.29 15.80 19.81
CA LEU A 317 -10.45 16.38 20.49
C LEU A 317 -11.35 15.30 21.09
N GLY A 318 -11.67 14.25 20.32
CA GLY A 318 -12.45 13.13 20.83
C GLY A 318 -11.75 12.41 21.97
N SER A 319 -10.41 12.26 21.90
CA SER A 319 -9.62 11.60 22.94
C SER A 319 -9.68 12.38 24.25
N PHE A 320 -9.70 13.72 24.19
CA PHE A 320 -9.87 14.56 25.38
C PHE A 320 -11.24 14.35 26.06
N PHE A 321 -12.31 14.16 25.28
CA PHE A 321 -13.65 13.93 25.83
C PHE A 321 -13.89 12.50 26.32
N PHE A 322 -13.48 11.50 25.55
CA PHE A 322 -13.97 10.13 25.73
C PHE A 322 -12.91 9.10 26.11
N TRP A 323 -11.61 9.37 25.94
CA TRP A 323 -10.57 8.34 26.10
C TRP A 323 -10.54 7.73 27.50
N LYS A 324 -10.63 8.56 28.54
CA LYS A 324 -10.71 8.10 29.94
C LYS A 324 -12.01 7.37 30.25
N CYS A 325 -13.13 7.83 29.69
CA CYS A 325 -14.42 7.13 29.82
C CYS A 325 -14.37 5.74 29.15
N LEU A 326 -13.67 5.59 28.02
CA LEU A 326 -13.51 4.30 27.34
C LEU A 326 -12.65 3.32 28.16
N HIS A 327 -11.76 3.83 29.01
CA HIS A 327 -10.93 3.03 29.92
C HIS A 327 -11.61 2.73 31.26
N GLY A 328 -12.83 3.24 31.50
CA GLY A 328 -13.50 3.17 32.79
C GLY A 328 -12.88 4.05 33.88
N GLU A 329 -12.00 4.99 33.50
CA GLU A 329 -11.27 5.89 34.42
C GLU A 329 -12.07 7.16 34.78
N SER A 330 -13.23 7.38 34.16
CA SER A 330 -14.09 8.56 34.37
C SER A 330 -15.58 8.20 34.28
N ALA A 331 -16.43 8.93 35.00
CA ALA A 331 -17.87 8.73 35.02
C ALA A 331 -18.53 9.12 33.68
N THR A 332 -18.95 8.09 32.92
CA THR A 332 -19.58 8.27 31.60
C THR A 332 -20.86 9.10 31.63
N GLU A 333 -21.70 8.92 32.65
CA GLU A 333 -22.96 9.67 32.78
C GLU A 333 -22.74 11.17 32.96
N ASP A 334 -21.81 11.55 33.83
CA ASP A 334 -21.51 12.95 34.12
C ASP A 334 -20.85 13.63 32.92
N MET A 335 -20.01 12.90 32.17
CA MET A 335 -19.43 13.39 30.92
C MET A 335 -20.53 13.67 29.87
N CYS A 336 -21.43 12.71 29.61
CA CYS A 336 -22.52 12.90 28.65
C CYS A 336 -23.45 14.06 29.04
N ARG A 337 -23.82 14.19 30.32
CA ARG A 337 -24.64 15.32 30.81
C ARG A 337 -23.94 16.66 30.65
N THR A 338 -22.63 16.72 30.92
CA THR A 338 -21.82 17.92 30.77
C THR A 338 -21.79 18.35 29.30
N LEU A 339 -21.57 17.41 28.37
CA LEU A 339 -21.54 17.68 26.93
C LEU A 339 -22.92 18.07 26.38
N GLU A 340 -24.00 17.45 26.85
CA GLU A 340 -25.39 17.83 26.52
C GLU A 340 -25.68 19.27 26.97
N SER A 341 -25.34 19.61 28.21
CA SER A 341 -25.57 20.94 28.78
C SER A 341 -24.77 22.04 28.09
N ALA A 342 -23.66 21.67 27.44
CA ALA A 342 -22.82 22.59 26.68
C ALA A 342 -23.35 22.89 25.27
N GLY A 343 -24.35 22.15 24.79
CA GLY A 343 -24.96 22.34 23.46
C GLY A 343 -24.24 21.62 22.32
N LEU A 344 -23.54 20.52 22.60
CA LEU A 344 -23.01 19.64 21.55
C LEU A 344 -24.11 18.73 21.02
N SER A 345 -24.26 18.65 19.69
CA SER A 345 -25.26 17.76 19.09
C SER A 345 -24.86 16.29 19.27
N PRO A 346 -25.82 15.37 19.51
CA PRO A 346 -25.51 13.95 19.64
C PRO A 346 -24.77 13.38 18.42
N GLN A 347 -25.06 13.87 17.21
CA GLN A 347 -24.42 13.41 15.96
C GLN A 347 -22.92 13.74 15.92
N LEU A 348 -22.53 14.93 16.41
CA LEU A 348 -21.13 15.34 16.53
C LEU A 348 -20.40 14.54 17.61
N LEU A 349 -21.08 14.24 18.73
CA LEU A 349 -20.53 13.40 19.79
C LEU A 349 -20.32 11.96 19.31
N LEU A 350 -21.26 11.41 18.55
CA LEU A 350 -21.14 10.07 17.96
C LEU A 350 -19.96 10.00 16.99
N SER A 351 -19.79 10.97 16.09
CA SER A 351 -18.65 10.98 15.17
C SER A 351 -17.31 11.14 15.89
N LEU A 352 -17.23 11.99 16.93
CA LEU A 352 -16.02 12.11 17.76
C LEU A 352 -15.70 10.80 18.48
N LEU A 353 -16.70 10.18 19.13
CA LEU A 353 -16.53 8.90 19.82
C LEU A 353 -16.02 7.80 18.88
N LEU A 354 -16.66 7.65 17.71
CA LEU A 354 -16.27 6.67 16.71
C LEU A 354 -14.89 6.95 16.13
N SER A 355 -14.51 8.21 15.90
CA SER A 355 -13.17 8.54 15.39
C SER A 355 -12.05 8.10 16.35
N VAL A 356 -12.26 8.25 17.66
CA VAL A 356 -11.31 7.83 18.69
C VAL A 356 -11.24 6.31 18.77
N TRP A 357 -12.41 5.67 18.80
CA TRP A 357 -12.50 4.22 18.85
C TRP A 357 -11.82 3.56 17.64
N LEU A 358 -12.15 4.03 16.44
CA LEU A 358 -11.62 3.46 15.21
C LEU A 358 -10.12 3.73 15.03
N SER A 359 -9.59 4.85 15.52
CA SER A 359 -8.16 5.20 15.36
C SER A 359 -7.21 4.47 16.32
N LYS A 360 -7.67 4.07 17.52
CA LYS A 360 -6.83 3.48 18.58
C LYS A 360 -7.02 1.97 18.76
N GLU A 361 -7.09 1.24 17.64
CA GLU A 361 -7.39 -0.20 17.59
C GLU A 361 -6.50 -1.05 18.52
N LYS A 362 -5.18 -0.84 18.52
CA LYS A 362 -4.25 -1.67 19.31
C LYS A 362 -4.55 -1.64 20.80
N ASP A 363 -4.79 -0.44 21.33
CA ASP A 363 -5.04 -0.21 22.75
C ASP A 363 -6.41 -0.81 23.17
N ILE A 364 -7.37 -0.84 22.25
CA ILE A 364 -8.71 -1.43 22.46
C ILE A 364 -8.66 -2.96 22.46
N LEU A 365 -7.91 -3.56 21.51
CA LEU A 365 -7.72 -5.02 21.45
C LEU A 365 -6.89 -5.58 22.61
N ASP A 366 -6.22 -4.73 23.39
CA ASP A 366 -5.53 -5.10 24.62
C ASP A 366 -6.45 -5.13 25.85
N LYS A 367 -7.53 -4.35 25.84
CA LYS A 367 -8.45 -4.20 26.98
C LYS A 367 -9.91 -4.42 26.55
N PRO A 368 -10.44 -5.66 26.61
CA PRO A 368 -11.80 -5.97 26.18
C PRO A 368 -12.87 -5.25 27.03
N GLN A 369 -12.56 -4.85 28.27
CA GLN A 369 -13.45 -4.06 29.13
C GLN A 369 -13.86 -2.70 28.51
N SER A 370 -13.07 -2.18 27.58
CA SER A 370 -13.38 -0.94 26.85
C SER A 370 -14.67 -1.06 26.02
N VAL A 371 -15.04 -2.28 25.62
CA VAL A 371 -16.27 -2.58 24.88
C VAL A 371 -17.52 -2.30 25.73
N CYS A 372 -17.49 -2.65 27.03
CA CYS A 372 -18.57 -2.33 27.96
C CYS A 372 -18.72 -0.82 28.15
N CYS A 373 -17.59 -0.11 28.23
CA CYS A 373 -17.59 1.35 28.36
C CYS A 373 -18.17 2.02 27.10
N LEU A 374 -17.82 1.53 25.91
CA LEU A 374 -18.39 1.99 24.64
C LEU A 374 -19.91 1.74 24.59
N HIS A 375 -20.37 0.57 25.01
CA HIS A 375 -21.80 0.25 25.06
C HIS A 375 -22.57 1.23 25.94
N THR A 376 -22.08 1.48 27.16
CA THR A 376 -22.68 2.45 28.09
C THR A 376 -22.69 3.86 27.49
N MET A 377 -21.59 4.28 26.84
CA MET A 377 -21.54 5.59 26.15
C MET A 377 -22.56 5.70 25.03
N LEU A 378 -22.59 4.74 24.11
CA LEU A 378 -23.52 4.74 22.98
C LEU A 378 -24.97 4.69 23.45
N TYR A 379 -25.28 3.91 24.48
CA TYR A 379 -26.60 3.88 25.09
C TYR A 379 -27.01 5.23 25.67
N LEU A 380 -26.12 5.92 26.39
CA LEU A 380 -26.41 7.25 26.94
C LEU A 380 -26.54 8.32 25.85
N LEU A 381 -25.66 8.31 24.84
CA LEU A 381 -25.73 9.24 23.70
C LEU A 381 -27.02 9.07 22.90
N SER A 382 -27.47 7.83 22.71
CA SER A 382 -28.71 7.53 21.99
C SER A 382 -29.99 7.99 22.72
N LYS A 383 -29.92 8.21 24.04
CA LYS A 383 -31.02 8.76 24.86
C LYS A 383 -31.06 10.28 24.90
N MET A 384 -30.05 10.96 24.38
CA MET A 384 -30.02 12.43 24.36
C MET A 384 -31.13 12.97 23.46
N LYS A 385 -31.66 14.15 23.80
CA LYS A 385 -32.69 14.79 23.00
C LYS A 385 -32.17 15.02 21.56
N VAL A 386 -33.00 14.74 20.55
CA VAL A 386 -32.67 14.88 19.10
C VAL A 386 -31.76 13.77 18.54
N ALA A 387 -31.32 12.78 19.35
CA ALA A 387 -30.52 11.65 18.83
C ALA A 387 -31.35 10.66 17.99
N ILE A 388 -32.50 10.23 18.52
CA ILE A 388 -33.49 9.39 17.84
C ILE A 388 -34.84 10.09 17.97
N GLU A 389 -35.49 10.45 16.86
CA GLU A 389 -36.82 11.06 16.90
C GLU A 389 -37.83 10.07 17.51
N GLU A 390 -38.58 10.48 18.54
CA GLU A 390 -39.59 9.63 19.21
C GLU A 390 -40.70 9.13 18.27
N THR A 391 -40.83 9.76 17.10
CA THR A 391 -41.78 9.45 16.02
C THR A 391 -41.20 8.58 14.90
N TRP A 392 -39.99 8.03 15.06
CA TRP A 392 -39.34 7.25 14.00
C TRP A 392 -40.15 5.99 13.63
N ASP A 393 -40.36 5.78 12.34
CA ASP A 393 -41.05 4.60 11.81
C ASP A 393 -40.10 3.39 11.84
N SER A 394 -40.53 2.31 12.49
CA SER A 394 -39.84 1.03 12.56
C SER A 394 -39.54 0.40 11.19
N GLN A 395 -40.22 0.85 10.13
CA GLN A 395 -39.99 0.40 8.75
C GLN A 395 -38.95 1.24 7.99
N SER A 396 -38.38 2.28 8.60
CA SER A 396 -37.41 3.17 7.94
C SER A 396 -36.03 3.10 8.60
N VAL A 397 -34.97 3.27 7.80
CA VAL A 397 -33.58 3.16 8.22
C VAL A 397 -33.15 4.39 9.01
N SER A 398 -32.82 4.24 10.30
CA SER A 398 -32.47 5.38 11.16
C SER A 398 -31.19 6.11 10.69
N PRO A 399 -31.22 7.43 10.47
CA PRO A 399 -30.04 8.23 10.12
C PRO A 399 -28.93 8.17 11.17
N TRP A 400 -29.30 8.02 12.44
CA TRP A 400 -28.38 7.86 13.56
C TRP A 400 -27.54 6.59 13.42
N TRP A 401 -28.21 5.44 13.23
CA TRP A 401 -27.53 4.17 13.02
C TRP A 401 -26.80 4.13 11.68
N GLN A 402 -27.34 4.79 10.65
CA GLN A 402 -26.66 4.92 9.37
C GLN A 402 -25.33 5.66 9.50
N GLN A 403 -25.27 6.76 10.27
CA GLN A 403 -24.01 7.47 10.54
C GLN A 403 -22.96 6.52 11.14
N MET A 404 -23.35 5.73 12.15
CA MET A 404 -22.47 4.75 12.77
C MET A 404 -22.03 3.65 11.79
N ARG A 405 -22.96 3.08 11.02
CA ARG A 405 -22.65 2.07 9.98
C ARG A 405 -21.67 2.62 8.94
N THR A 406 -21.89 3.86 8.46
CA THR A 406 -20.97 4.48 7.48
C THR A 406 -19.56 4.69 8.03
N ALA A 407 -19.41 5.06 9.31
CA ALA A 407 -18.09 5.18 9.94
C ALA A 407 -17.38 3.81 10.03
N CYS A 408 -18.11 2.74 10.37
CA CYS A 408 -17.57 1.38 10.42
C CYS A 408 -17.14 0.89 9.02
N ILE A 409 -17.98 1.13 8.00
CA ILE A 409 -17.71 0.74 6.60
C ILE A 409 -16.46 1.43 6.02
N GLN A 410 -16.19 2.66 6.44
CA GLN A 410 -15.05 3.46 5.98
C GLN A 410 -13.74 3.17 6.73
N SER A 411 -13.81 2.54 7.91
CA SER A 411 -12.62 2.28 8.74
C SER A 411 -11.70 1.25 8.10
N GLU A 412 -10.40 1.52 8.12
CA GLU A 412 -9.35 0.56 7.76
C GLU A 412 -8.92 -0.35 8.93
N ASN A 413 -9.33 0.01 10.14
CA ASN A 413 -9.04 -0.75 11.36
C ASN A 413 -10.22 -1.69 11.64
N ASN A 414 -10.13 -2.90 11.06
CA ASN A 414 -11.23 -3.86 10.97
C ASN A 414 -11.65 -4.44 12.32
N GLY A 415 -10.71 -4.66 13.26
CA GLY A 415 -11.02 -5.19 14.59
C GLY A 415 -11.80 -4.18 15.43
N ALA A 416 -11.37 -2.91 15.41
CA ALA A 416 -12.12 -1.84 16.08
C ALA A 416 -13.50 -1.62 15.45
N ALA A 417 -13.60 -1.66 14.12
CA ALA A 417 -14.86 -1.51 13.40
C ALA A 417 -15.85 -2.63 13.73
N LEU A 418 -15.40 -3.89 13.72
CA LEU A 418 -16.23 -5.05 14.05
C LEU A 418 -16.78 -4.96 15.49
N LEU A 419 -15.92 -4.66 16.47
CA LEU A 419 -16.36 -4.46 17.86
C LEU A 419 -17.37 -3.31 17.99
N SER A 420 -17.13 -2.19 17.31
CA SER A 420 -18.09 -1.08 17.34
C SER A 420 -19.43 -1.44 16.71
N ALA A 421 -19.45 -2.23 15.63
CA ALA A 421 -20.67 -2.68 15.00
C ALA A 421 -21.46 -3.65 15.88
N HIS A 422 -20.82 -4.59 16.59
CA HIS A 422 -21.50 -5.46 17.56
C HIS A 422 -22.12 -4.65 18.71
N VAL A 423 -21.39 -3.67 19.25
CA VAL A 423 -21.94 -2.78 20.28
C VAL A 423 -23.11 -1.95 19.74
N GLY A 424 -22.97 -1.38 18.54
CA GLY A 424 -24.03 -0.60 17.90
C GLY A 424 -25.30 -1.43 17.66
N HIS A 425 -25.15 -2.67 17.19
CA HIS A 425 -26.25 -3.60 17.00
C HIS A 425 -26.95 -3.95 18.33
N SER A 426 -26.20 -4.25 19.39
CA SER A 426 -26.78 -4.55 20.71
C SER A 426 -27.55 -3.36 21.28
N VAL A 427 -26.97 -2.15 21.23
CA VAL A 427 -27.64 -0.92 21.71
C VAL A 427 -28.89 -0.63 20.88
N ALA A 428 -28.83 -0.75 19.55
CA ALA A 428 -29.99 -0.56 18.67
C ALA A 428 -31.13 -1.52 19.02
N ALA A 429 -30.81 -2.79 19.24
CA ALA A 429 -31.78 -3.80 19.62
C ALA A 429 -32.34 -3.57 21.04
N GLN A 430 -31.52 -3.07 21.98
CA GLN A 430 -31.98 -2.68 23.31
C GLN A 430 -32.95 -1.50 23.28
N ILE A 431 -32.71 -0.49 22.44
CA ILE A 431 -33.61 0.66 22.30
C ILE A 431 -34.91 0.26 21.61
N SER A 432 -34.84 -0.57 20.57
CA SER A 432 -36.02 -1.09 19.87
C SER A 432 -36.95 -1.82 20.85
N ASN A 433 -36.41 -2.73 21.66
CA ASN A 433 -37.18 -3.46 22.68
C ASN A 433 -37.80 -2.52 23.74
N ASN A 434 -37.06 -1.51 24.21
CA ASN A 434 -37.60 -0.53 25.15
C ASN A 434 -38.72 0.33 24.54
N LEU A 435 -38.67 0.61 23.23
CA LEU A 435 -39.66 1.42 22.53
C LEU A 435 -40.93 0.62 22.24
N THR A 436 -40.81 -0.67 21.90
CA THR A 436 -41.96 -1.57 21.77
C THR A 436 -42.64 -1.77 23.12
N GLU A 437 -41.90 -2.04 24.21
CA GLU A 437 -42.46 -2.16 25.56
C GLU A 437 -43.24 -0.92 26.01
N LYS A 438 -42.74 0.29 25.72
CA LYS A 438 -43.43 1.56 26.02
C LYS A 438 -44.70 1.78 25.19
N LYS A 439 -44.72 1.33 23.93
CA LYS A 439 -45.92 1.40 23.06
C LYS A 439 -46.99 0.39 23.51
N PHE A 440 -46.59 -0.83 23.88
CA PHE A 440 -47.51 -1.87 24.37
C PHE A 440 -48.14 -1.54 25.72
N SER A 441 -47.37 -0.94 26.64
CA SER A 441 -47.87 -0.52 27.96
C SER A 441 -48.83 0.68 27.91
N GLN A 442 -48.90 1.41 26.79
CA GLN A 442 -49.85 2.50 26.59
C GLN A 442 -51.18 2.07 25.95
N THR A 443 -51.29 0.87 25.37
CA THR A 443 -52.48 0.50 24.56
C THR A 443 -53.59 -0.30 25.23
N VAL A 444 -53.41 -1.02 26.36
CA VAL A 444 -54.55 -1.59 27.14
C VAL A 444 -54.13 -1.85 28.61
N PRO A 445 -54.82 -1.30 29.63
CA PRO A 445 -54.69 -1.78 30.99
C PRO A 445 -55.67 -2.95 31.22
N GLY A 446 -55.15 -4.18 31.20
CA GLY A 446 -55.88 -5.37 31.65
C GLY A 446 -56.16 -6.41 30.57
N ALA A 447 -55.15 -7.20 30.22
CA ALA A 447 -55.28 -8.59 29.78
C ALA A 447 -53.93 -9.29 30.01
N ASP A 448 -53.97 -10.55 30.44
CA ASP A 448 -52.84 -11.33 30.98
C ASP A 448 -51.58 -11.28 30.10
N SER A 449 -50.48 -10.81 30.70
CA SER A 449 -49.24 -10.44 30.02
C SER A 449 -48.27 -11.60 29.75
N GLU A 450 -48.68 -12.86 29.98
CA GLU A 450 -47.79 -14.04 29.89
C GLU A 450 -48.14 -15.00 28.74
N ALA A 451 -49.18 -14.75 27.94
CA ALA A 451 -49.64 -15.70 26.92
C ALA A 451 -49.60 -15.19 25.46
N LEU A 452 -49.04 -14.01 25.19
CA LEU A 452 -48.99 -13.41 23.84
C LEU A 452 -47.59 -12.96 23.38
N THR A 453 -46.53 -13.28 24.13
CA THR A 453 -45.13 -12.95 23.80
C THR A 453 -44.44 -13.98 22.90
N ASP A 454 -45.17 -14.97 22.38
CA ASP A 454 -44.62 -15.92 21.41
C ASP A 454 -44.93 -15.48 19.97
N SER A 455 -43.85 -15.29 19.19
CA SER A 455 -43.75 -15.61 17.75
C SER A 455 -43.94 -14.55 16.65
N TRP A 456 -43.75 -13.24 16.89
CA TRP A 456 -43.53 -12.31 15.76
C TRP A 456 -42.48 -11.25 16.08
N GLU A 457 -41.19 -11.58 15.90
CA GLU A 457 -40.15 -10.55 15.76
C GLU A 457 -40.43 -9.79 14.46
N ALA A 458 -40.82 -8.52 14.56
CA ALA A 458 -40.93 -7.65 13.42
C ALA A 458 -39.51 -7.41 12.86
N LEU A 459 -39.16 -8.10 11.77
CA LEU A 459 -37.91 -7.88 11.02
C LEU A 459 -37.86 -6.42 10.59
N SER A 460 -37.07 -5.62 11.31
CA SER A 460 -36.81 -4.24 10.93
C SER A 460 -35.74 -4.21 9.84
N LEU A 461 -35.84 -3.28 8.89
CA LEU A 461 -34.77 -3.10 7.90
C LEU A 461 -33.42 -2.79 8.58
N ASP A 462 -33.44 -2.07 9.70
CA ASP A 462 -32.23 -1.74 10.45
C ASP A 462 -31.52 -2.99 11.02
N THR A 463 -32.25 -4.00 11.51
CA THR A 463 -31.65 -5.26 11.99
C THR A 463 -30.96 -6.04 10.88
N GLU A 464 -31.52 -6.05 9.67
CA GLU A 464 -30.90 -6.72 8.53
C GLU A 464 -29.66 -5.97 8.03
N TYR A 465 -29.69 -4.63 7.99
CA TYR A 465 -28.49 -3.83 7.68
C TYR A 465 -27.37 -4.01 8.72
N TRP A 466 -27.69 -4.23 10.00
CA TRP A 466 -26.70 -4.55 11.02
C TRP A 466 -26.10 -5.95 10.82
N LYS A 467 -26.93 -6.98 10.58
CA LYS A 467 -26.45 -8.34 10.29
C LYS A 467 -25.56 -8.37 9.04
N LEU A 468 -25.96 -7.69 7.98
CA LEU A 468 -25.16 -7.55 6.76
C LEU A 468 -23.81 -6.88 7.04
N LEU A 469 -23.81 -5.77 7.76
CA LEU A 469 -22.57 -5.06 8.11
C LEU A 469 -21.64 -5.92 8.98
N LEU A 470 -22.19 -6.62 9.98
CA LEU A 470 -21.41 -7.53 10.82
C LEU A 470 -20.74 -8.61 9.98
N LYS A 471 -21.50 -9.24 9.08
CA LYS A 471 -20.97 -10.25 8.16
C LYS A 471 -19.86 -9.68 7.27
N GLN A 472 -20.06 -8.50 6.66
CA GLN A 472 -19.05 -7.84 5.83
C GLN A 472 -17.77 -7.47 6.61
N LEU A 473 -17.91 -7.03 7.88
CA LEU A 473 -16.77 -6.70 8.73
C LEU A 473 -16.00 -7.93 9.20
N GLU A 474 -16.69 -9.03 9.52
CA GLU A 474 -16.06 -10.32 9.82
C GLU A 474 -15.26 -10.83 8.61
N ASP A 475 -15.87 -10.81 7.43
CA ASP A 475 -15.24 -11.21 6.17
C ASP A 475 -14.01 -10.34 5.85
N CYS A 476 -14.13 -9.01 6.04
CA CYS A 476 -13.02 -8.06 5.88
C CYS A 476 -11.90 -8.29 6.90
N LEU A 477 -12.23 -8.63 8.16
CA LEU A 477 -11.25 -8.94 9.21
C LEU A 477 -10.44 -10.19 8.88
N VAL A 478 -11.08 -11.26 8.43
CA VAL A 478 -10.40 -12.50 8.01
C VAL A 478 -9.48 -12.23 6.83
N LEU A 479 -9.98 -11.54 5.81
CA LEU A 479 -9.19 -11.18 4.64
C LEU A 479 -7.98 -10.31 5.03
N GLN A 480 -8.18 -9.30 5.87
CA GLN A 480 -7.07 -8.46 6.35
C GLN A 480 -6.07 -9.26 7.21
N THR A 481 -6.54 -10.23 8.00
CA THR A 481 -5.67 -11.15 8.77
C THR A 481 -4.79 -11.98 7.83
N LEU A 482 -5.37 -12.55 6.77
CA LEU A 482 -4.63 -13.26 5.73
C LEU A 482 -3.58 -12.36 5.07
N LEU A 483 -3.94 -11.14 4.68
CA LEU A 483 -3.03 -10.18 4.05
C LEU A 483 -1.88 -9.73 4.96
N HIS A 484 -2.09 -9.74 6.29
CA HIS A 484 -1.04 -9.43 7.26
C HIS A 484 -0.08 -10.59 7.51
N SER A 485 -0.53 -11.83 7.30
CA SER A 485 0.29 -13.02 7.49
C SER A 485 1.53 -13.04 6.58
N ARG A 486 2.66 -13.50 7.12
CA ARG A 486 3.93 -13.62 6.40
C ARG A 486 4.48 -15.03 6.54
N ALA A 487 4.91 -15.62 5.42
CA ALA A 487 5.67 -16.85 5.46
C ALA A 487 7.03 -16.61 6.15
N ASN A 488 7.49 -17.57 6.96
CA ASN A 488 8.74 -17.45 7.70
C ASN A 488 9.91 -17.11 6.76
N ALA A 489 10.70 -16.10 7.16
CA ALA A 489 11.62 -15.31 6.34
C ALA A 489 12.82 -16.04 5.67
N ARG A 490 12.82 -17.38 5.54
CA ARG A 490 13.94 -18.13 4.94
C ARG A 490 13.81 -18.35 3.42
N ALA A 491 12.64 -18.16 2.81
CA ALA A 491 12.43 -18.42 1.38
C ALA A 491 12.42 -17.16 0.48
N ALA A 492 12.16 -15.97 1.01
CA ALA A 492 11.96 -14.77 0.20
C ALA A 492 13.29 -14.14 -0.25
N LYS A 493 13.93 -14.72 -1.28
CA LYS A 493 14.92 -14.03 -2.14
C LYS A 493 14.23 -13.22 -3.25
N VAL A 494 13.01 -12.74 -3.04
CA VAL A 494 12.43 -11.72 -3.92
C VAL A 494 13.08 -10.40 -3.53
N SER A 495 13.82 -9.82 -4.49
CA SER A 495 14.38 -8.48 -4.40
C SER A 495 13.33 -7.54 -3.82
N SER A 496 13.60 -7.02 -2.63
CA SER A 496 12.71 -6.21 -1.80
C SER A 496 12.41 -4.82 -2.39
N LEU A 497 12.51 -4.65 -3.71
CA LEU A 497 12.66 -3.33 -4.33
C LEU A 497 11.36 -2.73 -4.91
N GLN A 498 10.27 -3.46 -5.14
CA GLN A 498 9.13 -2.86 -5.89
C GLN A 498 7.71 -3.31 -5.52
N ALA A 499 7.50 -4.11 -4.47
CA ALA A 499 6.13 -4.50 -4.13
C ALA A 499 5.42 -3.37 -3.34
N GLU A 500 4.55 -2.59 -4.02
CA GLU A 500 3.67 -1.58 -3.42
C GLU A 500 3.06 -2.09 -2.10
N PRO A 501 2.99 -1.32 -1.01
CA PRO A 501 2.45 -1.79 0.27
C PRO A 501 1.08 -2.42 0.08
N LEU A 502 0.81 -3.56 0.74
CA LEU A 502 -0.50 -4.22 0.62
C LEU A 502 -1.57 -3.21 1.06
N PRO A 503 -2.67 -3.09 0.30
CA PRO A 503 -3.72 -2.15 0.62
C PRO A 503 -4.30 -2.49 2.00
N LYS A 504 -4.52 -1.47 2.82
CA LYS A 504 -5.39 -1.61 3.99
C LYS A 504 -6.82 -1.66 3.51
N LEU A 505 -7.51 -2.76 3.82
CA LEU A 505 -8.88 -3.00 3.40
C LEU A 505 -9.86 -2.33 4.35
N SER A 506 -10.98 -1.90 3.78
CA SER A 506 -12.20 -1.51 4.47
C SER A 506 -13.36 -2.07 3.65
N VAL A 507 -14.53 -2.24 4.27
CA VAL A 507 -15.74 -2.70 3.56
C VAL A 507 -16.03 -1.77 2.37
N LYS A 508 -15.86 -0.45 2.54
CA LYS A 508 -16.02 0.52 1.46
C LYS A 508 -15.12 0.23 0.27
N LYS A 509 -13.81 0.01 0.50
CA LYS A 509 -12.85 -0.27 -0.57
C LYS A 509 -13.13 -1.59 -1.28
N LEU A 510 -13.63 -2.60 -0.56
CA LEU A 510 -14.02 -3.87 -1.16
C LEU A 510 -15.27 -3.72 -2.03
N LEU A 511 -16.27 -2.95 -1.57
CA LEU A 511 -17.46 -2.61 -2.36
C LEU A 511 -17.13 -1.78 -3.60
N GLU A 512 -16.18 -0.84 -3.50
CA GLU A 512 -15.69 -0.02 -4.62
C GLU A 512 -14.74 -0.80 -5.57
N GLY A 513 -14.24 -1.96 -5.12
CA GLY A 513 -13.23 -2.77 -5.80
C GLY A 513 -13.76 -3.61 -6.96
N GLY A 514 -15.09 -3.65 -7.16
CA GLY A 514 -15.71 -4.51 -8.16
C GLY A 514 -15.67 -5.99 -7.79
N LYS A 515 -16.29 -6.85 -8.61
CA LYS A 515 -16.41 -8.29 -8.33
C LYS A 515 -15.05 -9.01 -8.23
N GLY A 516 -14.01 -8.46 -8.86
CA GLY A 516 -12.63 -8.98 -8.80
C GLY A 516 -11.79 -8.43 -7.64
N GLY A 517 -12.30 -7.48 -6.85
CA GLY A 517 -11.48 -6.74 -5.86
C GLY A 517 -10.91 -7.62 -4.74
N ILE A 518 -11.66 -8.62 -4.29
CA ILE A 518 -11.21 -9.59 -3.28
C ILE A 518 -10.11 -10.49 -3.86
N ALA A 519 -10.35 -11.09 -5.03
CA ALA A 519 -9.39 -11.95 -5.72
C ALA A 519 -8.08 -11.21 -6.06
N ASP A 520 -8.18 -9.95 -6.50
CA ASP A 520 -7.03 -9.07 -6.78
C ASP A 520 -6.20 -8.78 -5.51
N SER A 521 -6.86 -8.53 -4.38
CA SER A 521 -6.18 -8.30 -3.10
C SER A 521 -5.41 -9.55 -2.64
N VAL A 522 -6.01 -10.74 -2.77
CA VAL A 522 -5.34 -12.01 -2.44
C VAL A 522 -4.23 -12.33 -3.43
N ALA A 523 -4.42 -12.10 -4.73
CA ALA A 523 -3.39 -12.30 -5.76
C ALA A 523 -2.14 -11.44 -5.51
N LYS A 524 -2.31 -10.17 -5.12
CA LYS A 524 -1.20 -9.29 -4.72
C LYS A 524 -0.46 -9.79 -3.47
N TRP A 525 -1.15 -10.42 -2.54
CA TRP A 525 -0.51 -11.05 -1.38
C TRP A 525 0.21 -12.33 -1.76
N ILE A 526 -0.37 -13.20 -2.60
CA ILE A 526 0.27 -14.41 -3.12
C ILE A 526 1.58 -14.05 -3.84
N PHE A 527 1.56 -13.03 -4.70
CA PHE A 527 2.75 -12.53 -5.38
C PHE A 527 3.84 -12.10 -4.40
N LYS A 528 3.48 -11.41 -3.31
CA LYS A 528 4.46 -10.95 -2.30
C LYS A 528 5.09 -12.08 -1.49
N GLN A 529 4.35 -13.16 -1.26
CA GLN A 529 4.85 -14.32 -0.54
C GLN A 529 5.56 -15.33 -1.45
N ASP A 530 5.43 -15.18 -2.78
CA ASP A 530 6.02 -16.05 -3.82
C ASP A 530 5.57 -17.52 -3.67
N PHE A 531 4.27 -17.75 -3.42
CA PHE A 531 3.73 -19.12 -3.31
C PHE A 531 3.61 -19.80 -4.68
N SER A 532 3.89 -21.11 -4.72
CA SER A 532 3.65 -21.92 -5.90
C SER A 532 2.15 -22.19 -6.10
N PRO A 533 1.67 -22.26 -7.36
CA PRO A 533 0.25 -22.51 -7.68
C PRO A 533 -0.35 -23.74 -6.99
N GLU A 534 0.46 -24.80 -6.79
CA GLU A 534 0.02 -26.06 -6.17
C GLU A 534 -0.39 -25.92 -4.68
N VAL A 535 0.19 -24.96 -3.96
CA VAL A 535 -0.14 -24.73 -2.54
C VAL A 535 -1.58 -24.25 -2.39
N LEU A 536 -2.08 -23.48 -3.35
CA LEU A 536 -3.45 -22.96 -3.35
C LEU A 536 -4.48 -24.08 -3.54
N LYS A 537 -4.17 -25.05 -4.42
CA LYS A 537 -4.99 -26.24 -4.65
C LYS A 537 -5.03 -27.16 -3.43
N LEU A 538 -3.87 -27.41 -2.83
CA LEU A 538 -3.78 -28.24 -1.62
C LEU A 538 -4.58 -27.66 -0.45
N ALA A 539 -4.52 -26.35 -0.25
CA ALA A 539 -5.29 -25.68 0.79
C ALA A 539 -6.80 -25.68 0.53
N ALA A 540 -7.22 -25.62 -0.74
CA ALA A 540 -8.64 -25.73 -1.12
C ALA A 540 -9.19 -27.16 -0.95
N ASN A 541 -8.36 -28.18 -1.20
CA ASN A 541 -8.79 -29.59 -1.22
C ASN A 541 -8.81 -30.28 0.15
N LYS A 542 -8.11 -29.75 1.17
CA LYS A 542 -8.06 -30.31 2.53
C LYS A 542 -9.44 -30.57 3.17
N GLU A 543 -10.51 -29.91 2.71
CA GLU A 543 -11.87 -30.16 3.19
C GLU A 543 -12.71 -31.08 2.32
N ARG A 544 -12.50 -31.12 1.00
CA ARG A 544 -13.22 -32.08 0.14
C ARG A 544 -12.92 -33.52 0.59
N ASP A 545 -11.68 -33.76 1.00
CA ASP A 545 -11.23 -35.04 1.54
C ASP A 545 -11.73 -35.31 2.98
N ALA A 546 -12.16 -34.28 3.73
CA ALA A 546 -12.66 -34.41 5.10
C ALA A 546 -14.19 -34.57 5.18
N GLU A 547 -14.94 -34.02 4.21
CA GLU A 547 -16.41 -34.05 4.18
C GLU A 547 -17.00 -35.22 3.37
N ASN A 548 -16.26 -35.82 2.42
CA ASN A 548 -16.72 -36.97 1.61
C ASN A 548 -15.61 -38.05 1.40
N PRO A 549 -15.48 -39.05 2.28
CA PRO A 549 -14.55 -40.17 2.07
C PRO A 549 -15.01 -41.22 1.03
N ASP A 550 -16.26 -41.13 0.53
CA ASP A 550 -16.93 -42.22 -0.22
C ASP A 550 -17.25 -41.92 -1.71
N GLU A 551 -16.80 -40.81 -2.29
CA GLU A 551 -16.91 -40.63 -3.75
C GLU A 551 -15.84 -41.47 -4.48
N PRO A 552 -16.22 -42.33 -5.44
CA PRO A 552 -15.25 -43.05 -6.24
C PRO A 552 -14.45 -42.02 -7.06
N LYS A 553 -13.12 -42.14 -7.02
CA LYS A 553 -12.21 -41.39 -7.88
C LYS A 553 -12.57 -41.67 -9.34
N ASP A 554 -13.41 -40.82 -9.94
CA ASP A 554 -13.79 -40.98 -11.33
C ASP A 554 -12.59 -40.70 -12.23
N GLY A 555 -12.31 -41.69 -13.08
CA GLY A 555 -11.05 -41.83 -13.79
C GLY A 555 -10.88 -40.82 -14.93
N SER A 556 -9.82 -40.01 -14.83
CA SER A 556 -8.97 -39.68 -15.96
C SER A 556 -7.53 -39.51 -15.48
N PRO A 557 -6.61 -40.46 -15.74
CA PRO A 557 -5.23 -40.35 -15.31
C PRO A 557 -4.46 -39.53 -16.35
N ARG A 558 -4.42 -38.21 -16.19
CA ARG A 558 -3.35 -37.40 -16.79
C ARG A 558 -2.47 -36.84 -15.67
N GLY A 559 -1.48 -37.66 -15.31
CA GLY A 559 -0.25 -37.24 -14.64
C GLY A 559 -0.39 -36.75 -13.20
N LEU A 560 -0.77 -37.65 -12.28
CA LEU A 560 -0.34 -37.50 -10.88
C LEU A 560 1.19 -37.62 -10.86
N PHE A 561 1.89 -36.50 -11.00
CA PHE A 561 3.23 -36.42 -10.43
C PHE A 561 3.03 -36.45 -8.92
N GLU A 562 3.46 -37.53 -8.27
CA GLU A 562 3.75 -37.54 -6.83
C GLU A 562 4.80 -36.46 -6.57
N VAL A 563 4.35 -35.23 -6.34
CA VAL A 563 5.22 -34.16 -5.88
C VAL A 563 5.41 -34.40 -4.40
N ALA A 564 6.63 -34.79 -4.04
CA ALA A 564 7.10 -34.94 -2.67
C ALA A 564 6.54 -33.79 -1.82
N GLU A 565 6.05 -34.14 -0.63
CA GLU A 565 5.73 -33.19 0.43
C GLU A 565 6.96 -32.31 0.70
N VAL A 566 7.08 -31.22 -0.05
CA VAL A 566 7.93 -30.11 0.35
C VAL A 566 7.13 -29.48 1.47
N GLU A 567 7.32 -30.00 2.69
CA GLU A 567 6.97 -29.35 3.95
C GLU A 567 7.71 -28.01 3.99
N MET A 568 7.21 -27.02 3.25
CA MET A 568 7.40 -25.63 3.60
C MET A 568 6.63 -25.44 4.90
N ASP A 569 7.35 -25.12 5.97
CA ASP A 569 6.80 -24.73 7.26
C ASP A 569 6.01 -23.41 7.10
N LEU A 570 4.79 -23.54 6.54
CA LEU A 570 3.88 -22.46 6.16
C LEU A 570 3.12 -21.88 7.38
N GLY A 571 3.37 -22.40 8.59
CA GLY A 571 2.75 -21.91 9.82
C GLY A 571 1.21 -21.88 9.75
N ALA A 572 0.59 -20.79 10.21
CA ALA A 572 -0.87 -20.61 10.26
C ALA A 572 -1.51 -20.22 8.90
N ILE A 573 -0.72 -20.09 7.83
CA ILE A 573 -1.20 -19.57 6.53
C ILE A 573 -2.21 -20.49 5.85
N PRO A 574 -2.01 -21.83 5.80
CA PRO A 574 -2.99 -22.72 5.18
C PRO A 574 -4.36 -22.66 5.86
N ASP A 575 -4.39 -22.54 7.19
CA ASP A 575 -5.63 -22.46 7.97
C ASP A 575 -6.38 -21.14 7.72
N LEU A 576 -5.64 -20.02 7.59
CA LEU A 576 -6.22 -18.72 7.24
C LEU A 576 -6.76 -18.69 5.81
N LEU A 577 -6.05 -19.33 4.87
CA LEU A 577 -6.45 -19.42 3.48
C LEU A 577 -7.70 -20.30 3.30
N GLN A 578 -7.78 -21.40 4.05
CA GLN A 578 -8.99 -22.24 4.14
C GLN A 578 -10.18 -21.46 4.72
N LEU A 579 -9.97 -20.66 5.78
CA LEU A 579 -11.02 -19.80 6.33
C LEU A 579 -11.50 -18.76 5.30
N ALA A 580 -10.58 -18.19 4.52
CA ALA A 580 -10.92 -17.25 3.45
C ALA A 580 -11.73 -17.92 2.34
N TYR A 581 -11.37 -19.14 1.91
CA TYR A 581 -12.15 -19.89 0.91
C TYR A 581 -13.59 -20.17 1.39
N LYS A 582 -13.79 -20.44 2.68
CA LYS A 582 -15.15 -20.61 3.24
C LYS A 582 -15.99 -19.34 3.21
N GLN A 583 -15.37 -18.20 3.46
CA GLN A 583 -16.09 -16.92 3.50
C GLN A 583 -16.34 -16.34 2.11
N PHE A 584 -15.45 -16.64 1.15
CA PHE A 584 -15.50 -16.11 -0.22
C PHE A 584 -15.48 -17.24 -1.26
N PRO A 585 -16.51 -18.10 -1.31
CA PRO A 585 -16.52 -19.26 -2.20
C PRO A 585 -16.57 -18.89 -3.70
N CYS A 586 -17.16 -17.75 -4.06
CA CYS A 586 -17.28 -17.32 -5.46
C CYS A 586 -16.06 -16.48 -5.86
N SER A 587 -15.70 -15.50 -5.02
CA SER A 587 -14.60 -14.56 -5.27
C SER A 587 -13.22 -15.23 -5.20
N LEU A 588 -13.06 -16.29 -4.39
CA LEU A 588 -11.82 -17.07 -4.29
C LEU A 588 -11.95 -18.47 -4.90
N GLU A 589 -12.89 -18.67 -5.83
CA GLU A 589 -12.89 -19.86 -6.66
C GLU A 589 -11.52 -20.04 -7.34
N LEU A 590 -11.02 -21.28 -7.43
CA LEU A 590 -9.66 -21.55 -7.90
C LEU A 590 -9.36 -20.93 -9.27
N ASP A 591 -10.28 -21.04 -10.22
CA ASP A 591 -10.10 -20.46 -11.57
C ASP A 591 -10.04 -18.93 -11.53
N VAL A 592 -10.88 -18.30 -10.69
CA VAL A 592 -10.89 -16.84 -10.48
C VAL A 592 -9.60 -16.38 -9.79
N LEU A 593 -9.13 -17.10 -8.78
CA LEU A 593 -7.91 -16.77 -8.07
C LEU A 593 -6.66 -16.97 -8.94
N HIS A 594 -6.55 -18.09 -9.66
CA HIS A 594 -5.46 -18.34 -10.60
C HIS A 594 -5.45 -17.32 -11.74
N ALA A 595 -6.63 -16.90 -12.23
CA ALA A 595 -6.77 -15.82 -13.20
C ALA A 595 -6.18 -14.49 -12.70
N HIS A 596 -6.54 -14.05 -11.50
CA HIS A 596 -6.02 -12.81 -10.92
C HIS A 596 -4.52 -12.91 -10.59
N CYS A 597 -4.05 -14.07 -10.09
CA CYS A 597 -2.61 -14.31 -9.88
C CYS A 597 -1.85 -14.21 -11.21
N CYS A 598 -2.31 -14.93 -12.25
CA CYS A 598 -1.72 -14.89 -13.58
C CYS A 598 -1.57 -13.45 -14.10
N TRP A 599 -2.63 -12.65 -13.95
CA TRP A 599 -2.64 -11.25 -14.36
C TRP A 599 -1.69 -10.37 -13.54
N GLU A 600 -1.67 -10.52 -12.20
CA GLU A 600 -0.76 -9.75 -11.35
C GLU A 600 0.71 -10.06 -11.67
N TYR A 601 1.08 -11.33 -11.82
CA TYR A 601 2.44 -11.73 -12.18
C TYR A 601 2.88 -11.16 -13.55
N VAL A 602 2.00 -11.13 -14.56
CA VAL A 602 2.36 -10.56 -15.88
C VAL A 602 2.47 -9.03 -15.83
N VAL A 603 1.65 -8.36 -15.01
CA VAL A 603 1.72 -6.91 -14.80
C VAL A 603 3.05 -6.54 -14.13
N GLN A 604 3.47 -7.30 -13.11
CA GLN A 604 4.74 -7.09 -12.42
C GLN A 604 5.94 -7.40 -13.32
N TRP A 605 5.89 -8.46 -14.13
CA TRP A 605 6.88 -8.71 -15.18
C TRP A 605 6.94 -7.58 -16.22
N ASN A 606 5.80 -6.98 -16.58
CA ASN A 606 5.80 -5.88 -17.54
C ASN A 606 6.51 -4.63 -16.98
N LYS A 607 6.42 -4.40 -15.66
CA LYS A 607 7.14 -3.33 -14.93
C LYS A 607 8.65 -3.61 -14.87
N ASP A 608 9.05 -4.86 -14.60
CA ASP A 608 10.45 -5.30 -14.58
C ASP A 608 10.69 -6.53 -15.49
N PRO A 609 11.00 -6.31 -16.78
CA PRO A 609 11.13 -7.38 -17.77
C PRO A 609 12.37 -8.27 -17.59
N GLU A 610 13.32 -7.89 -16.74
CA GLU A 610 14.53 -8.67 -16.48
C GLU A 610 14.25 -9.90 -15.61
N GLU A 611 13.24 -9.81 -14.74
CA GLU A 611 12.82 -10.89 -13.84
C GLU A 611 11.89 -11.87 -14.57
N ALA A 612 12.46 -12.68 -15.48
CA ALA A 612 11.71 -13.63 -16.29
C ALA A 612 10.89 -14.65 -15.48
N ARG A 613 11.29 -14.93 -14.22
CA ARG A 613 10.54 -15.79 -13.29
C ARG A 613 9.09 -15.37 -13.12
N PHE A 614 8.78 -14.07 -13.12
CA PHE A 614 7.42 -13.59 -12.92
C PHE A 614 6.53 -13.99 -14.10
N PHE A 615 7.05 -13.95 -15.33
CA PHE A 615 6.30 -14.39 -16.49
C PHE A 615 6.13 -15.91 -16.54
N VAL A 616 7.16 -16.67 -16.16
CA VAL A 616 7.06 -18.13 -16.02
C VAL A 616 5.98 -18.50 -15.00
N GLN A 617 5.96 -17.85 -13.84
CA GLN A 617 4.98 -18.10 -12.79
C GLN A 617 3.56 -17.71 -13.22
N SER A 618 3.42 -16.61 -13.96
CA SER A 618 2.15 -16.20 -14.57
C SER A 618 1.56 -17.32 -15.45
N ILE A 619 2.39 -17.93 -16.30
CA ILE A 619 1.98 -19.05 -17.16
C ILE A 619 1.69 -20.31 -16.36
N GLU A 620 2.45 -20.60 -15.30
CA GLU A 620 2.13 -21.74 -14.44
C GLU A 620 0.76 -21.53 -13.77
N HIS A 621 0.43 -20.34 -13.25
CA HIS A 621 -0.95 -20.05 -12.79
C HIS A 621 -1.99 -20.21 -13.90
N LEU A 622 -1.72 -19.77 -15.13
CA LEU A 622 -2.61 -19.95 -16.28
C LEU A 622 -2.89 -21.43 -16.59
N LYS A 623 -1.87 -22.29 -16.54
CA LYS A 623 -2.00 -23.74 -16.76
C LYS A 623 -2.83 -24.43 -15.67
N HIS A 624 -2.99 -23.80 -14.50
CA HIS A 624 -3.77 -24.35 -13.38
C HIS A 624 -5.26 -24.00 -13.43
N ILE A 625 -5.67 -23.09 -14.33
CA ILE A 625 -7.09 -22.77 -14.58
C ILE A 625 -7.76 -23.97 -15.26
N LEU A 626 -8.85 -24.46 -14.67
CA LEU A 626 -9.57 -25.64 -15.12
C LEU A 626 -10.54 -25.31 -16.27
N ASN A 627 -11.25 -24.18 -16.18
CA ASN A 627 -12.19 -23.78 -17.23
C ASN A 627 -11.45 -23.20 -18.45
N ALA A 628 -11.59 -23.90 -19.58
CA ALA A 628 -10.96 -23.54 -20.85
C ALA A 628 -11.39 -22.17 -21.42
N HIS A 629 -12.61 -21.70 -21.14
CA HIS A 629 -13.06 -20.36 -21.58
C HIS A 629 -12.28 -19.25 -20.88
N ILE A 630 -12.11 -19.37 -19.56
CA ILE A 630 -11.33 -18.41 -18.76
C ILE A 630 -9.85 -18.47 -19.16
N GLN A 631 -9.29 -19.68 -19.26
CA GLN A 631 -7.89 -19.89 -19.63
C GLN A 631 -7.58 -19.28 -21.01
N ASN A 632 -8.41 -19.52 -22.02
CA ASN A 632 -8.26 -18.99 -23.36
C ASN A 632 -8.36 -17.44 -23.37
N GLY A 633 -9.40 -16.90 -22.71
CA GLY A 633 -9.62 -15.46 -22.63
C GLY A 633 -8.44 -14.71 -21.98
N ILE A 634 -7.92 -15.20 -20.86
CA ILE A 634 -6.78 -14.60 -20.17
C ILE A 634 -5.52 -14.69 -21.02
N ALA A 635 -5.24 -15.85 -21.61
CA ALA A 635 -4.08 -16.03 -22.47
C ALA A 635 -4.10 -15.07 -23.68
N LEU A 636 -5.27 -14.87 -24.29
CA LEU A 636 -5.46 -13.92 -25.39
C LEU A 636 -5.28 -12.46 -24.92
N MET A 637 -5.82 -12.10 -23.75
CA MET A 637 -5.63 -10.77 -23.16
C MET A 637 -4.16 -10.50 -22.85
N MET A 638 -3.43 -11.46 -22.26
CA MET A 638 -2.00 -11.33 -22.01
C MET A 638 -1.22 -11.06 -23.30
N TRP A 639 -1.51 -11.83 -24.36
CA TRP A 639 -0.87 -11.66 -25.66
C TRP A 639 -1.06 -10.25 -26.23
N ASN A 640 -2.31 -9.80 -26.27
CA ASN A 640 -2.68 -8.51 -26.86
C ASN A 640 -2.20 -7.32 -26.04
N THR A 641 -2.17 -7.45 -24.72
CA THR A 641 -1.88 -6.33 -23.80
C THR A 641 -0.38 -6.11 -23.63
N PHE A 642 0.40 -7.19 -23.42
CA PHE A 642 1.80 -7.09 -22.99
C PHE A 642 2.81 -7.64 -24.01
N LEU A 643 2.46 -8.69 -24.77
CA LEU A 643 3.47 -9.53 -25.41
C LEU A 643 3.69 -9.20 -26.89
N VAL A 644 2.63 -8.95 -27.67
CA VAL A 644 2.71 -8.82 -29.14
C VAL A 644 3.73 -7.77 -29.60
N LYS A 645 3.86 -6.65 -28.88
CA LYS A 645 4.82 -5.58 -29.21
C LYS A 645 6.27 -6.00 -28.96
N ARG A 646 6.55 -6.66 -27.83
CA ARG A 646 7.89 -7.15 -27.49
C ARG A 646 8.29 -8.33 -28.40
N PHE A 647 7.35 -9.23 -28.67
CA PHE A 647 7.55 -10.37 -29.55
C PHE A 647 7.83 -9.96 -31.01
N SER A 648 7.10 -8.96 -31.54
CA SER A 648 7.38 -8.42 -32.88
C SER A 648 8.75 -7.73 -32.95
N ALA A 649 9.12 -6.93 -31.95
CA ALA A 649 10.44 -6.32 -31.87
C ALA A 649 11.58 -7.36 -31.84
N ALA A 650 11.41 -8.42 -31.05
CA ALA A 650 12.33 -9.56 -30.99
C ALA A 650 12.49 -10.22 -32.36
N THR A 651 11.36 -10.48 -33.05
CA THR A 651 11.36 -11.10 -34.37
C THR A 651 12.14 -10.26 -35.39
N TYR A 652 11.87 -8.96 -35.50
CA TYR A 652 12.54 -8.08 -36.46
C TYR A 652 14.03 -7.89 -36.14
N LEU A 653 14.40 -7.83 -34.86
CA LEU A 653 15.80 -7.77 -34.45
C LEU A 653 16.56 -9.03 -34.91
N MET A 654 16.00 -10.21 -34.63
CA MET A 654 16.61 -11.48 -34.98
C MET A 654 16.70 -11.70 -36.49
N ASP A 655 15.68 -11.28 -37.25
CA ASP A 655 15.69 -11.37 -38.72
C ASP A 655 16.74 -10.42 -39.35
N LYS A 656 16.91 -9.23 -38.78
CA LYS A 656 17.94 -8.28 -39.21
C LYS A 656 19.35 -8.76 -38.91
N VAL A 657 19.57 -9.35 -37.74
CA VAL A 657 20.89 -9.77 -37.27
C VAL A 657 21.30 -11.13 -37.87
N GLY A 658 20.35 -12.02 -38.12
CA GLY A 658 20.59 -13.35 -38.70
C GLY A 658 21.32 -14.33 -37.78
N LYS A 659 21.37 -14.04 -36.47
CA LYS A 659 21.97 -14.84 -35.39
C LYS A 659 21.40 -14.37 -34.05
N SER A 660 21.75 -15.03 -32.94
CA SER A 660 21.39 -14.55 -31.61
C SER A 660 21.90 -13.11 -31.38
N PRO A 661 21.01 -12.13 -31.10
CA PRO A 661 21.40 -10.77 -30.75
C PRO A 661 22.18 -10.73 -29.43
N LYS A 662 23.12 -9.78 -29.34
CA LYS A 662 23.89 -9.53 -28.11
C LYS A 662 23.07 -8.66 -27.15
N ASP A 663 23.30 -8.79 -25.85
CA ASP A 663 22.62 -8.05 -24.77
C ASP A 663 22.33 -6.57 -25.08
N ARG A 664 23.34 -5.79 -25.53
CA ARG A 664 23.16 -4.36 -25.87
C ARG A 664 22.06 -4.10 -26.92
N LEU A 665 21.91 -4.99 -27.90
CA LEU A 665 20.88 -4.87 -28.93
C LEU A 665 19.50 -5.29 -28.39
N CYS A 666 19.45 -6.34 -27.57
CA CYS A 666 18.23 -6.79 -26.90
C CYS A 666 17.63 -5.67 -26.03
N ARG A 667 18.47 -5.04 -25.20
CA ARG A 667 18.04 -3.93 -24.32
C ARG A 667 17.55 -2.72 -25.10
N ARG A 668 18.16 -2.43 -26.25
CA ARG A 668 17.79 -1.26 -27.07
C ARG A 668 16.49 -1.46 -27.84
N ASP A 669 16.32 -2.61 -28.50
CA ASP A 669 15.23 -2.83 -29.46
C ASP A 669 14.04 -3.58 -28.83
N VAL A 670 14.26 -4.45 -27.83
CA VAL A 670 13.22 -5.25 -27.15
C VAL A 670 12.94 -4.75 -25.73
N GLY A 671 13.94 -4.16 -25.06
CA GLY A 671 13.81 -3.62 -23.71
C GLY A 671 14.15 -4.60 -22.59
N MET A 672 14.89 -5.68 -22.88
CA MET A 672 15.33 -6.69 -21.90
C MET A 672 16.70 -7.27 -22.28
N SER A 673 17.39 -7.93 -21.35
CA SER A 673 18.64 -8.66 -21.60
C SER A 673 18.52 -9.84 -22.57
N ASP A 674 19.64 -10.37 -23.05
CA ASP A 674 19.66 -11.59 -23.87
C ASP A 674 19.24 -12.85 -23.10
N THR A 675 19.59 -12.96 -21.81
CA THR A 675 19.12 -14.02 -20.91
C THR A 675 17.61 -13.94 -20.67
N ALA A 676 17.10 -12.75 -20.34
CA ALA A 676 15.66 -12.53 -20.17
C ALA A 676 14.90 -12.75 -21.48
N MET A 677 15.46 -12.35 -22.63
CA MET A 677 14.88 -12.57 -23.96
C MET A 677 14.74 -14.07 -24.29
N THR A 678 15.70 -14.90 -23.90
CA THR A 678 15.62 -16.36 -24.11
C THR A 678 14.45 -16.94 -23.30
N SER A 679 14.35 -16.58 -22.03
CA SER A 679 13.26 -17.02 -21.15
C SER A 679 11.90 -16.50 -21.64
N PHE A 680 11.84 -15.22 -22.04
CA PHE A 680 10.64 -14.60 -22.60
C PHE A 680 10.11 -15.33 -23.83
N LEU A 681 10.98 -15.71 -24.78
CA LEU A 681 10.57 -16.46 -25.97
C LEU A 681 10.06 -17.87 -25.63
N GLY A 682 10.71 -18.55 -24.68
CA GLY A 682 10.22 -19.84 -24.15
C GLY A 682 8.84 -19.70 -23.53
N SER A 683 8.64 -18.72 -22.66
CA SER A 683 7.34 -18.42 -22.05
C SER A 683 6.29 -17.98 -23.08
N CYS A 684 6.64 -17.20 -24.11
CA CYS A 684 5.70 -16.89 -25.19
C CYS A 684 5.26 -18.14 -25.95
N TRP A 685 6.16 -19.11 -26.15
CA TRP A 685 5.82 -20.38 -26.77
C TRP A 685 4.87 -21.18 -25.90
N ASP A 686 5.17 -21.33 -24.59
CA ASP A 686 4.29 -21.99 -23.62
C ASP A 686 2.89 -21.36 -23.56
N LEU A 687 2.81 -20.02 -23.57
CA LEU A 687 1.53 -19.31 -23.59
C LEU A 687 0.73 -19.65 -24.85
N LEU A 688 1.36 -19.64 -26.03
CA LEU A 688 0.69 -19.96 -27.29
C LEU A 688 0.28 -21.44 -27.35
N GLN A 689 1.05 -22.36 -26.79
CA GLN A 689 0.65 -23.75 -26.65
C GLN A 689 -0.55 -23.89 -25.71
N THR A 690 -0.50 -23.25 -24.54
CA THR A 690 -1.62 -23.24 -23.58
C THR A 690 -2.89 -22.66 -24.22
N LEU A 691 -2.75 -21.63 -25.05
CA LEU A 691 -3.87 -21.03 -25.78
C LEU A 691 -4.48 -21.99 -26.82
N LEU A 692 -3.65 -22.74 -27.55
CA LEU A 692 -4.11 -23.76 -28.51
C LEU A 692 -4.81 -24.92 -27.79
N GLU A 693 -4.22 -25.42 -26.71
CA GLU A 693 -4.80 -26.49 -25.88
C GLU A 693 -6.15 -26.06 -25.29
N ALA A 694 -6.23 -24.85 -24.74
CA ALA A 694 -7.46 -24.29 -24.20
C ALA A 694 -8.56 -24.14 -25.27
N ASP A 695 -8.22 -23.75 -26.51
CA ASP A 695 -9.19 -23.64 -27.61
C ASP A 695 -9.82 -24.98 -27.98
N VAL A 696 -9.02 -26.06 -27.98
CA VAL A 696 -9.51 -27.43 -28.22
C VAL A 696 -10.44 -27.88 -27.10
N SER A 697 -10.07 -27.65 -25.84
CA SER A 697 -10.89 -28.04 -24.69
C SER A 697 -12.13 -27.17 -24.49
N ARG A 698 -12.15 -25.96 -25.06
CA ARG A 698 -13.27 -25.01 -24.89
C ARG A 698 -14.59 -25.53 -25.44
N ASP A 699 -14.55 -26.30 -26.54
CA ASP A 699 -15.75 -26.85 -27.16
C ASP A 699 -16.41 -27.96 -26.32
N GLU A 700 -15.64 -28.60 -25.43
CA GLU A 700 -16.13 -29.65 -24.52
C GLU A 700 -16.73 -29.08 -23.22
N MET A 701 -16.31 -27.87 -22.82
CA MET A 701 -16.66 -27.27 -21.53
C MET A 701 -17.78 -26.23 -21.63
N GLN A 702 -18.62 -26.15 -20.60
CA GLN A 702 -19.63 -25.10 -20.49
C GLN A 702 -19.02 -23.78 -20.01
N VAL A 703 -19.62 -22.66 -20.44
CA VAL A 703 -19.26 -21.32 -19.99
C VAL A 703 -19.58 -21.21 -18.49
N PRO A 704 -18.62 -20.80 -17.64
CA PRO A 704 -18.84 -20.71 -16.21
C PRO A 704 -19.82 -19.58 -15.87
N VAL A 705 -20.67 -19.81 -14.87
CA VAL A 705 -21.56 -18.78 -14.31
C VAL A 705 -20.83 -18.11 -13.15
N LEU A 706 -20.56 -16.81 -13.27
CA LEU A 706 -19.87 -16.04 -12.25
C LEU A 706 -20.89 -15.47 -11.27
N ASP A 707 -21.09 -16.17 -10.16
CA ASP A 707 -21.92 -15.71 -9.05
C ASP A 707 -21.13 -14.78 -8.11
N THR A 708 -21.85 -14.06 -7.26
CA THR A 708 -21.30 -13.17 -6.23
C THR A 708 -21.91 -13.52 -4.89
N GLU A 709 -21.12 -13.46 -3.83
CA GLU A 709 -21.59 -13.74 -2.48
C GLU A 709 -22.75 -12.80 -2.07
N ASP A 710 -23.76 -13.33 -1.37
CA ASP A 710 -24.96 -12.58 -0.96
C ASP A 710 -24.62 -11.29 -0.19
N ALA A 711 -23.60 -11.34 0.66
CA ALA A 711 -23.13 -10.18 1.44
C ALA A 711 -22.49 -9.08 0.59
N TRP A 712 -22.13 -9.37 -0.66
CA TRP A 712 -21.37 -8.51 -1.57
C TRP A 712 -22.11 -8.22 -2.90
N LEU A 713 -23.44 -8.42 -2.94
CA LEU A 713 -24.26 -8.11 -4.13
C LEU A 713 -24.26 -6.61 -4.51
N ALA A 714 -24.02 -5.73 -3.54
CA ALA A 714 -24.03 -4.27 -3.73
C ALA A 714 -22.68 -3.70 -4.19
N VAL A 715 -21.78 -4.53 -4.71
CA VAL A 715 -20.46 -4.11 -5.20
C VAL A 715 -20.61 -3.23 -6.45
N GLU A 716 -19.99 -2.04 -6.39
CA GLU A 716 -19.96 -1.05 -7.45
C GLU A 716 -18.50 -0.81 -7.84
N GLY A 717 -18.05 -1.31 -8.99
CA GLY A 717 -16.65 -1.16 -9.35
C GLY A 717 -16.29 -1.69 -10.74
N PRO A 718 -14.99 -1.79 -11.06
CA PRO A 718 -14.54 -2.30 -12.35
C PRO A 718 -14.95 -3.76 -12.55
N VAL A 719 -15.17 -4.11 -13.82
CA VAL A 719 -15.45 -5.48 -14.28
C VAL A 719 -14.27 -6.39 -13.91
N SER A 720 -14.57 -7.59 -13.44
CA SER A 720 -13.54 -8.58 -13.07
C SER A 720 -12.71 -9.00 -14.29
N ILE A 721 -11.43 -9.36 -14.08
CA ILE A 721 -10.59 -9.85 -15.18
C ILE A 721 -11.16 -11.13 -15.82
N VAL A 722 -11.88 -11.93 -15.04
CA VAL A 722 -12.52 -13.16 -15.51
C VAL A 722 -13.72 -12.86 -16.39
N GLU A 723 -14.53 -11.86 -16.03
CA GLU A 723 -15.63 -11.39 -16.88
C GLU A 723 -15.08 -10.84 -18.21
N LEU A 724 -14.00 -10.05 -18.16
CA LEU A 724 -13.32 -9.58 -19.37
C LEU A 724 -12.73 -10.72 -20.22
N ALA A 725 -12.27 -11.81 -19.58
CA ALA A 725 -11.77 -12.99 -20.27
C ALA A 725 -12.90 -13.73 -21.01
N LEU A 726 -14.07 -13.86 -20.39
CA LEU A 726 -15.25 -14.48 -21.02
C LEU A 726 -15.82 -13.64 -22.18
N GLU A 727 -15.64 -12.31 -22.15
CA GLU A 727 -16.01 -11.41 -23.26
C GLU A 727 -15.07 -11.48 -24.47
N GLN A 728 -13.93 -12.18 -24.36
CA GLN A 728 -12.98 -12.27 -25.47
C GLN A 728 -13.54 -13.05 -26.67
N LYS A 729 -13.11 -12.64 -27.87
CA LYS A 729 -13.49 -13.31 -29.11
C LYS A 729 -12.73 -14.61 -29.30
N HIS A 730 -13.33 -15.53 -30.06
CA HIS A 730 -12.71 -16.79 -30.46
C HIS A 730 -11.42 -16.56 -31.25
N ILE A 731 -10.37 -17.31 -30.92
CA ILE A 731 -9.10 -17.27 -31.63
C ILE A 731 -9.21 -17.96 -33.00
N HIS A 732 -8.46 -17.51 -33.99
CA HIS A 732 -8.32 -18.25 -35.23
C HIS A 732 -7.19 -19.27 -35.05
N TYR A 733 -7.53 -20.52 -34.69
CA TYR A 733 -6.57 -21.58 -34.35
C TYR A 733 -5.36 -21.67 -35.31
N PRO A 734 -5.53 -21.70 -36.65
CA PRO A 734 -4.39 -21.79 -37.57
C PRO A 734 -3.45 -20.57 -37.51
N LEU A 735 -3.97 -19.38 -37.16
CA LEU A 735 -3.14 -18.19 -37.00
C LEU A 735 -2.30 -18.27 -35.73
N VAL A 736 -2.86 -18.78 -34.63
CA VAL A 736 -2.13 -18.99 -33.37
C VAL A 736 -1.05 -20.06 -33.55
N GLU A 737 -1.37 -21.15 -34.23
CA GLU A 737 -0.40 -22.20 -34.60
C GLU A 737 0.75 -21.63 -35.44
N HIS A 738 0.44 -20.79 -36.44
CA HIS A 738 1.46 -20.12 -37.24
C HIS A 738 2.38 -19.22 -36.39
N HIS A 739 1.84 -18.50 -35.41
CA HIS A 739 2.63 -17.72 -34.45
C HIS A 739 3.46 -18.60 -33.51
N SER A 740 2.93 -19.75 -33.09
CA SER A 740 3.63 -20.68 -32.19
C SER A 740 4.85 -21.29 -32.89
N VAL A 741 4.74 -21.60 -34.19
CA VAL A 741 5.87 -22.06 -35.03
C VAL A 741 6.95 -20.99 -35.13
N LEU A 742 6.58 -19.73 -35.41
CA LEU A 742 7.55 -18.62 -35.40
C LEU A 742 8.22 -18.45 -34.03
N CYS A 743 7.44 -18.54 -32.95
CA CYS A 743 7.95 -18.43 -31.58
C CYS A 743 8.98 -19.53 -31.29
N ALA A 744 8.68 -20.78 -31.64
CA ALA A 744 9.59 -21.91 -31.48
C ALA A 744 10.90 -21.72 -32.27
N VAL A 745 10.82 -21.19 -33.50
CA VAL A 745 12.00 -20.85 -34.32
C VAL A 745 12.87 -19.82 -33.61
N LEU A 746 12.27 -18.73 -33.11
CA LEU A 746 13.00 -17.67 -32.40
C LEU A 746 13.63 -18.20 -31.11
N TYR A 747 12.87 -18.98 -30.34
CA TYR A 747 13.34 -19.59 -29.10
C TYR A 747 14.54 -20.51 -29.36
N ALA A 748 14.46 -21.38 -30.39
CA ALA A 748 15.57 -22.26 -30.77
C ALA A 748 16.84 -21.47 -31.17
N VAL A 749 16.68 -20.40 -31.96
CA VAL A 749 17.82 -19.55 -32.38
C VAL A 749 18.50 -18.89 -31.18
N MET A 750 17.72 -18.41 -30.20
CA MET A 750 18.28 -17.84 -28.97
C MET A 750 18.92 -18.90 -28.07
N ARG A 751 18.19 -19.97 -27.73
CA ARG A 751 18.63 -21.01 -26.79
C ARG A 751 19.92 -21.71 -27.23
N PHE A 752 20.05 -21.98 -28.53
CA PHE A 752 21.23 -22.64 -29.11
C PHE A 752 22.22 -21.67 -29.77
N SER A 753 21.96 -20.37 -29.71
CA SER A 753 22.81 -19.34 -30.37
C SER A 753 23.11 -19.65 -31.85
N LEU A 754 22.09 -20.06 -32.60
CA LEU A 754 22.23 -20.45 -33.99
C LEU A 754 22.70 -19.28 -34.87
N LYS A 755 23.59 -19.58 -35.82
CA LYS A 755 24.19 -18.60 -36.74
C LYS A 755 23.62 -18.75 -38.15
N ALA A 756 23.54 -17.62 -38.86
CA ALA A 756 23.08 -17.52 -40.24
C ALA A 756 21.64 -18.06 -40.42
N VAL A 757 20.75 -17.67 -39.50
CA VAL A 757 19.32 -17.98 -39.55
C VAL A 757 18.54 -16.67 -39.52
N LYS A 758 17.76 -16.42 -40.57
CA LYS A 758 16.79 -15.32 -40.64
C LYS A 758 15.39 -15.90 -40.44
N PRO A 759 14.76 -15.76 -39.26
CA PRO A 759 13.51 -16.44 -38.93
C PRO A 759 12.39 -16.20 -39.94
N LEU A 760 12.23 -14.96 -40.44
CA LEU A 760 11.18 -14.66 -41.40
C LEU A 760 11.46 -15.27 -42.77
N SER A 761 12.70 -15.58 -43.13
CA SER A 761 13.01 -16.24 -44.41
C SER A 761 12.45 -17.66 -44.53
N LEU A 762 12.05 -18.29 -43.42
CA LEU A 762 11.41 -19.60 -43.41
C LEU A 762 9.95 -19.54 -43.86
N PHE A 763 9.35 -18.35 -43.94
CA PHE A 763 7.95 -18.15 -44.28
C PHE A 763 7.81 -17.48 -45.65
N ASP A 764 6.72 -17.77 -46.34
CA ASP A 764 6.37 -17.13 -47.60
C ASP A 764 5.80 -15.71 -47.37
N SER A 765 5.44 -15.01 -48.45
CA SER A 765 4.90 -13.64 -48.35
C SER A 765 3.54 -13.60 -47.63
N LYS A 766 2.66 -14.60 -47.82
CA LYS A 766 1.36 -14.66 -47.14
C LYS A 766 1.53 -14.90 -45.64
N GLY A 767 2.36 -15.87 -45.27
CA GLY A 767 2.69 -16.17 -43.87
C GLY A 767 3.33 -14.97 -43.16
N LYS A 768 4.25 -14.24 -43.82
CA LYS A 768 4.83 -13.01 -43.25
C LYS A 768 3.77 -11.94 -42.97
N ASN A 769 2.83 -11.75 -43.89
CA ASN A 769 1.78 -10.75 -43.77
C ASN A 769 0.71 -11.12 -42.73
N ALA A 770 0.69 -12.36 -42.23
CA ALA A 770 -0.22 -12.81 -41.19
C ALA A 770 0.30 -12.54 -39.77
N PHE A 771 1.62 -12.44 -39.57
CA PHE A 771 2.20 -12.23 -38.25
C PHE A 771 1.81 -10.89 -37.63
N PHE A 772 1.65 -10.90 -36.30
CA PHE A 772 1.34 -9.76 -35.42
C PHE A 772 0.01 -9.07 -35.69
N LYS A 773 -0.86 -9.67 -36.50
CA LYS A 773 -2.28 -9.31 -36.58
C LYS A 773 -3.02 -9.84 -35.37
N ASP A 774 -4.24 -9.33 -35.15
CA ASP A 774 -5.13 -9.83 -34.10
C ASP A 774 -5.35 -11.34 -34.28
N LEU A 775 -5.10 -12.11 -33.22
CA LEU A 775 -5.19 -13.57 -33.21
C LEU A 775 -6.61 -14.07 -33.45
N THR A 776 -7.62 -13.20 -33.30
CA THR A 776 -9.03 -13.49 -33.56
C THR A 776 -9.40 -13.28 -35.03
N SER A 777 -8.52 -12.66 -35.83
CA SER A 777 -8.78 -12.35 -37.24
C SER A 777 -8.50 -13.53 -38.17
N ILE A 778 -9.40 -13.77 -39.12
CA ILE A 778 -9.23 -14.78 -40.17
C ILE A 778 -8.20 -14.24 -41.18
N GLN A 779 -7.06 -14.93 -41.32
CA GLN A 779 -6.00 -14.58 -42.25
C GLN A 779 -5.80 -15.66 -43.31
N LEU A 780 -5.42 -15.24 -44.52
CA LEU A 780 -5.01 -16.14 -45.59
C LEU A 780 -3.61 -16.69 -45.27
N LEU A 781 -3.58 -17.91 -44.73
CA LEU A 781 -2.35 -18.66 -44.49
C LEU A 781 -1.93 -19.45 -45.73
N PRO A 782 -0.65 -19.89 -45.81
CA PRO A 782 -0.15 -20.66 -46.93
C PRO A 782 -0.83 -22.03 -46.98
N SER A 783 -1.57 -22.29 -48.05
CA SER A 783 -2.17 -23.60 -48.32
C SER A 783 -1.72 -24.07 -49.71
N GLY A 784 -1.10 -25.26 -49.77
CA GLY A 784 -0.56 -25.86 -51.00
C GLY A 784 0.91 -26.27 -50.91
N GLU A 785 1.42 -26.86 -52.00
CA GLU A 785 2.82 -27.26 -52.14
C GLU A 785 3.74 -26.04 -52.18
N MET A 786 4.75 -26.04 -51.32
CA MET A 786 5.74 -24.97 -51.19
C MET A 786 6.89 -25.13 -52.19
N ASP A 787 7.50 -24.01 -52.60
CA ASP A 787 8.70 -24.02 -53.46
C ASP A 787 9.82 -24.86 -52.79
N PRO A 788 10.44 -25.82 -53.52
CA PRO A 788 11.55 -26.64 -53.03
C PRO A 788 12.68 -25.85 -52.36
N ASN A 789 12.92 -24.60 -52.78
CA ASN A 789 13.92 -23.73 -52.15
C ASN A 789 13.57 -23.42 -50.69
N PHE A 790 12.31 -23.12 -50.37
CA PHE A 790 11.88 -22.90 -48.98
C PHE A 790 11.99 -24.18 -48.16
N ILE A 791 11.59 -25.32 -48.73
CA ILE A 791 11.68 -26.63 -48.07
C ILE A 791 13.15 -26.93 -47.73
N SER A 792 14.08 -26.67 -48.65
CA SER A 792 15.52 -26.85 -48.42
C SER A 792 16.04 -25.98 -47.27
N VAL A 793 15.68 -24.69 -47.23
CA VAL A 793 16.10 -23.77 -46.14
C VAL A 793 15.48 -24.18 -44.80
N ARG A 794 14.21 -24.57 -44.78
CA ARG A 794 13.50 -25.08 -43.58
C ARG A 794 14.12 -26.37 -43.06
N GLN A 795 14.43 -27.31 -43.95
CA GLN A 795 15.13 -28.54 -43.62
C GLN A 795 16.49 -28.23 -42.99
N GLN A 796 17.32 -27.40 -43.65
CA GLN A 796 18.63 -27.01 -43.11
C GLN A 796 18.52 -26.37 -41.72
N PHE A 797 17.49 -25.55 -41.48
CA PHE A 797 17.23 -24.99 -40.17
C PHE A 797 16.92 -26.08 -39.13
N LEU A 798 15.98 -26.99 -39.41
CA LEU A 798 15.61 -28.06 -38.48
C LEU A 798 16.78 -28.99 -38.17
N LEU A 799 17.59 -29.35 -39.17
CA LEU A 799 18.79 -30.16 -38.95
C LEU A 799 19.79 -29.46 -38.02
N LYS A 800 19.99 -28.13 -38.18
CA LYS A 800 20.83 -27.33 -37.26
C LYS A 800 20.30 -27.34 -35.83
N VAL A 801 18.98 -27.26 -35.64
CA VAL A 801 18.35 -27.33 -34.30
C VAL A 801 18.63 -28.67 -33.66
N VAL A 802 18.43 -29.77 -34.39
CA VAL A 802 18.69 -31.13 -33.90
C VAL A 802 20.16 -31.33 -33.54
N SER A 803 21.11 -30.94 -34.42
CA SER A 803 22.55 -31.05 -34.10
C SER A 803 22.92 -30.25 -32.85
N ALA A 804 22.39 -29.03 -32.70
CA ALA A 804 22.66 -28.20 -31.53
C ALA A 804 22.04 -28.75 -30.24
N ALA A 805 20.84 -29.36 -30.32
CA ALA A 805 20.18 -29.98 -29.19
C ALA A 805 20.96 -31.21 -28.69
N VAL A 806 21.40 -32.09 -29.60
CA VAL A 806 22.24 -33.25 -29.26
C VAL A 806 23.57 -32.79 -28.65
N GLN A 807 24.20 -31.76 -29.23
CA GLN A 807 25.43 -31.18 -28.70
C GLN A 807 25.27 -30.67 -27.27
N ALA A 808 24.19 -29.94 -26.98
CA ALA A 808 23.91 -29.38 -25.66
C ALA A 808 23.70 -30.48 -24.61
N ARG A 809 22.94 -31.53 -24.94
CA ARG A 809 22.74 -32.71 -24.07
C ARG A 809 24.05 -33.44 -23.78
N HIS A 810 24.90 -33.60 -24.80
CA HIS A 810 26.19 -34.27 -24.63
C HIS A 810 27.19 -33.44 -23.81
N ALA A 811 27.17 -32.10 -23.91
CA ALA A 811 28.00 -31.24 -23.07
C ALA A 811 27.65 -31.36 -21.57
N LEU A 812 26.36 -31.41 -21.25
CA LEU A 812 25.85 -31.63 -19.88
C LEU A 812 26.27 -33.00 -19.31
N ALA A 813 26.32 -34.05 -20.14
CA ALA A 813 26.76 -35.37 -19.72
C ALA A 813 28.27 -35.39 -19.36
N LYS A 814 29.12 -34.70 -20.13
CA LYS A 814 30.57 -34.60 -19.83
C LYS A 814 30.89 -33.79 -18.58
N ASP A 815 30.10 -32.76 -18.26
CA ASP A 815 30.28 -31.97 -17.03
C ASP A 815 29.86 -32.75 -15.77
N ARG A 816 28.84 -33.62 -15.86
CA ARG A 816 28.44 -34.53 -14.77
C ARG A 816 29.52 -35.57 -14.42
N ASP A 817 30.30 -36.01 -15.40
CA ASP A 817 31.39 -36.97 -15.17
C ASP A 817 32.67 -36.31 -14.61
N SER A 818 32.74 -34.97 -14.55
CA SER A 818 33.96 -34.22 -14.17
C SER A 818 33.81 -33.25 -12.98
N SER A 819 32.60 -33.04 -12.45
CA SER A 819 32.37 -32.13 -11.31
C SER A 819 31.32 -32.64 -10.32
N GLU A 820 31.65 -32.59 -9.01
CA GLU A 820 30.67 -32.71 -7.92
C GLU A 820 29.63 -31.58 -8.05
N GLU A 821 28.38 -31.96 -8.27
CA GLU A 821 27.12 -31.21 -8.14
C GLU A 821 27.22 -29.67 -8.14
N ALA A 822 27.22 -29.07 -9.33
CA ALA A 822 26.67 -27.72 -9.49
C ALA A 822 25.13 -27.84 -9.61
N PRO A 823 24.34 -27.09 -8.83
CA PRO A 823 22.89 -27.19 -8.89
C PRO A 823 22.41 -26.64 -10.23
N ALA A 824 21.78 -27.49 -11.03
CA ALA A 824 20.99 -27.06 -12.17
C ALA A 824 19.99 -26.00 -11.68
N THR A 825 19.90 -24.87 -12.37
CA THR A 825 18.86 -23.87 -12.11
C THR A 825 17.49 -24.56 -12.22
N PRO A 826 16.65 -24.58 -11.17
CA PRO A 826 15.42 -25.38 -11.10
C PRO A 826 14.31 -25.05 -12.13
N PHE A 827 14.56 -24.10 -13.04
CA PHE A 827 13.52 -23.36 -13.76
C PHE A 827 13.40 -23.69 -15.25
N GLU A 828 14.24 -24.57 -15.80
CA GLU A 828 14.08 -25.06 -17.17
C GLU A 828 13.57 -26.50 -17.12
N LYS A 829 12.26 -26.73 -17.30
CA LYS A 829 11.75 -28.04 -17.73
C LYS A 829 12.54 -28.39 -19.00
N GLU A 830 13.35 -29.46 -18.98
CA GLU A 830 14.17 -29.86 -20.14
C GLU A 830 13.24 -30.24 -21.30
N GLN A 831 13.03 -29.30 -22.21
CA GLN A 831 12.21 -29.48 -23.40
C GLN A 831 12.89 -30.48 -24.35
N ASP A 832 12.15 -31.48 -24.86
CA ASP A 832 12.68 -32.43 -25.83
C ASP A 832 12.72 -31.83 -27.25
N TRP A 833 13.80 -31.10 -27.52
CA TRP A 833 14.01 -30.37 -28.78
C TRP A 833 13.99 -31.23 -30.05
N PRO A 834 14.55 -32.46 -30.09
CA PRO A 834 14.38 -33.38 -31.21
C PRO A 834 12.91 -33.67 -31.55
N VAL A 835 12.07 -33.92 -30.55
CA VAL A 835 10.62 -34.16 -30.75
C VAL A 835 9.94 -32.90 -31.26
N LEU A 836 10.26 -31.73 -30.69
CA LEU A 836 9.76 -30.46 -31.20
C LEU A 836 10.21 -30.19 -32.64
N ALA A 837 11.44 -30.52 -33.02
CA ALA A 837 11.92 -30.34 -34.39
C ALA A 837 11.14 -31.20 -35.40
N VAL A 838 10.74 -32.42 -35.00
CA VAL A 838 9.84 -33.28 -35.80
C VAL A 838 8.45 -32.66 -35.91
N ASN A 839 7.87 -32.16 -34.82
CA ASN A 839 6.58 -31.47 -34.85
C ASN A 839 6.63 -30.22 -35.73
N LEU A 840 7.71 -29.43 -35.65
CA LEU A 840 7.92 -28.27 -36.52
C LEU A 840 8.10 -28.66 -37.99
N ALA A 841 8.67 -29.84 -38.28
CA ALA A 841 8.81 -30.34 -39.63
C ALA A 841 7.46 -30.48 -40.33
N HIS A 842 6.46 -31.03 -39.63
CA HIS A 842 5.08 -31.14 -40.13
C HIS A 842 4.53 -29.76 -40.52
N HIS A 843 4.58 -28.77 -39.63
CA HIS A 843 4.06 -27.42 -39.88
C HIS A 843 4.84 -26.66 -40.97
N LEU A 844 6.14 -26.92 -41.10
CA LEU A 844 7.00 -26.32 -42.11
C LEU A 844 6.99 -27.09 -43.45
N GLN A 845 6.18 -28.16 -43.58
CA GLN A 845 6.11 -29.03 -44.74
C GLN A 845 7.47 -29.67 -45.12
N VAL A 846 8.27 -29.99 -44.11
CA VAL A 846 9.51 -30.76 -44.26
C VAL A 846 9.20 -32.22 -43.90
N SER A 847 9.80 -33.17 -44.63
CA SER A 847 9.66 -34.59 -44.30
C SER A 847 10.20 -34.86 -42.89
N GLU A 848 9.32 -35.31 -42.00
CA GLU A 848 9.67 -35.67 -40.63
C GLU A 848 10.76 -36.75 -40.57
N ASP A 849 10.74 -37.69 -41.52
CA ASP A 849 11.71 -38.78 -41.62
C ASP A 849 13.14 -38.27 -41.86
N VAL A 850 13.31 -37.16 -42.60
CA VAL A 850 14.63 -36.53 -42.78
C VAL A 850 15.18 -36.02 -41.45
N VAL A 851 14.32 -35.43 -40.60
CA VAL A 851 14.72 -34.92 -39.27
C VAL A 851 15.02 -36.08 -38.32
N ARG A 852 14.19 -37.14 -38.32
CA ARG A 852 14.41 -38.35 -37.51
C ARG A 852 15.72 -39.05 -37.88
N ARG A 853 16.01 -39.22 -39.17
CA ARG A 853 17.28 -39.80 -39.64
C ARG A 853 18.48 -38.99 -39.19
N HIS A 854 18.42 -37.67 -39.35
CA HIS A 854 19.50 -36.79 -38.91
C HIS A 854 19.72 -36.84 -37.40
N TYR A 855 18.65 -36.92 -36.60
CA TYR A 855 18.75 -37.11 -35.15
C TYR A 855 19.50 -38.39 -34.79
N VAL A 856 19.17 -39.52 -35.43
CA VAL A 856 19.90 -40.78 -35.25
C VAL A 856 21.38 -40.61 -35.60
N VAL A 857 21.68 -40.03 -36.77
CA VAL A 857 23.06 -39.82 -37.23
C VAL A 857 23.85 -38.95 -36.25
N GLU A 858 23.26 -37.88 -35.71
CA GLU A 858 23.90 -37.02 -34.71
C GLU A 858 24.13 -37.73 -33.37
N LEU A 859 23.19 -38.54 -32.89
CA LEU A 859 23.39 -39.35 -31.67
C LEU A 859 24.63 -40.25 -31.79
N TYR A 860 24.77 -40.93 -32.93
CA TYR A 860 25.98 -41.69 -33.22
C TYR A 860 27.19 -40.74 -33.43
N ASN A 861 27.06 -39.58 -34.05
CA ASN A 861 28.19 -38.65 -34.22
C ASN A 861 28.80 -38.20 -32.87
N TYR A 862 27.97 -38.06 -31.83
CA TYR A 862 28.39 -37.75 -30.46
C TYR A 862 28.71 -39.00 -29.61
N GLY A 863 28.51 -40.22 -30.13
CA GLY A 863 28.84 -41.48 -29.44
C GLY A 863 27.77 -42.00 -28.47
N ALA A 864 26.55 -41.45 -28.53
CA ALA A 864 25.39 -41.91 -27.76
C ALA A 864 24.68 -43.09 -28.46
N ASP A 865 25.43 -44.15 -28.77
CA ASP A 865 24.99 -45.25 -29.65
C ASP A 865 23.73 -45.96 -29.15
N HIS A 866 23.59 -46.13 -27.83
CA HIS A 866 22.40 -46.75 -27.22
C HIS A 866 21.10 -45.96 -27.50
N LEU A 867 21.13 -44.63 -27.34
CA LEU A 867 19.99 -43.76 -27.69
C LEU A 867 19.76 -43.77 -29.21
N GLY A 868 20.83 -43.86 -29.99
CA GLY A 868 20.76 -44.01 -31.44
C GLY A 868 20.03 -45.29 -31.85
N GLU A 869 20.31 -46.42 -31.21
CA GLU A 869 19.64 -47.71 -31.46
C GLU A 869 18.13 -47.65 -31.18
N GLU A 870 17.72 -47.01 -30.08
CA GLU A 870 16.30 -46.81 -29.76
C GLU A 870 15.62 -45.89 -30.79
N ALA A 871 16.28 -44.80 -31.18
CA ALA A 871 15.74 -43.82 -32.11
C ALA A 871 15.58 -44.36 -33.55
N ILE A 872 16.35 -45.39 -33.97
CA ILE A 872 16.19 -46.07 -35.28
C ILE A 872 14.77 -46.61 -35.46
N LEU A 873 14.11 -47.04 -34.37
CA LEU A 873 12.76 -47.62 -34.43
C LEU A 873 11.71 -46.63 -34.98
N GLN A 874 11.97 -45.33 -34.88
CA GLN A 874 11.07 -44.27 -35.34
C GLN A 874 11.32 -43.86 -36.80
N VAL A 875 12.33 -44.41 -37.48
CA VAL A 875 12.70 -44.07 -38.86
C VAL A 875 11.97 -44.96 -39.87
N GLN A 876 11.41 -44.33 -40.91
CA GLN A 876 10.72 -45.01 -42.01
C GLN A 876 11.70 -45.47 -43.09
N ASP A 877 12.57 -44.57 -43.58
CA ASP A 877 13.53 -44.87 -44.66
C ASP A 877 14.86 -45.40 -44.10
N LYS A 878 14.88 -46.71 -43.82
CA LYS A 878 16.02 -47.41 -43.24
C LYS A 878 17.20 -47.54 -44.21
N GLU A 879 16.97 -47.59 -45.52
CA GLU A 879 18.03 -47.79 -46.52
C GLU A 879 18.96 -46.57 -46.60
N VAL A 880 18.36 -45.38 -46.67
CA VAL A 880 19.14 -44.14 -46.72
C VAL A 880 19.76 -43.84 -45.36
N LEU A 881 19.08 -44.15 -44.25
CA LEU A 881 19.69 -44.06 -42.91
C LEU A 881 20.94 -44.93 -42.83
N ALA A 882 20.86 -46.19 -43.26
CA ALA A 882 22.00 -47.10 -43.23
C ALA A 882 23.16 -46.60 -44.09
N SER A 883 22.86 -46.00 -45.25
CA SER A 883 23.85 -45.33 -46.11
C SER A 883 24.53 -44.14 -45.40
N GLN A 884 23.78 -43.35 -44.63
CA GLN A 884 24.32 -42.24 -43.82
C GLN A 884 25.18 -42.75 -42.65
N LEU A 885 24.74 -43.80 -41.96
CA LEU A 885 25.49 -44.44 -40.89
C LEU A 885 26.78 -45.10 -41.40
N LEU A 886 26.81 -45.64 -42.63
CA LEU A 886 28.03 -46.12 -43.27
C LEU A 886 29.10 -45.04 -43.39
N VAL A 887 28.71 -43.82 -43.78
CA VAL A 887 29.64 -42.69 -43.84
C VAL A 887 30.22 -42.39 -42.46
N LEU A 888 29.38 -42.38 -41.42
CA LEU A 888 29.81 -42.15 -40.04
C LEU A 888 30.73 -43.26 -39.51
N ILE A 889 30.43 -44.53 -39.79
CA ILE A 889 31.31 -45.67 -39.50
C ILE A 889 32.68 -45.44 -40.16
N GLY A 890 32.68 -45.04 -41.44
CA GLY A 890 33.90 -44.73 -42.19
C GLY A 890 34.72 -43.61 -41.53
N GLN A 891 34.07 -42.57 -41.03
CA GLN A 891 34.72 -41.47 -40.30
C GLN A 891 35.31 -41.93 -38.95
N ARG A 892 34.57 -42.72 -38.16
CA ARG A 892 35.04 -43.31 -36.88
C ARG A 892 36.27 -44.18 -37.10
N LEU A 893 36.22 -45.07 -38.11
CA LEU A 893 37.33 -45.95 -38.46
C LEU A 893 38.52 -45.18 -39.04
N ALA A 894 38.29 -44.17 -39.87
CA ALA A 894 39.36 -43.30 -40.37
C ALA A 894 40.08 -42.59 -39.22
N GLN A 895 39.35 -42.10 -38.20
CA GLN A 895 39.97 -41.49 -37.02
C GLN A 895 40.79 -42.51 -36.21
N ALA A 896 40.24 -43.70 -35.93
CA ALA A 896 40.91 -44.75 -35.17
C ALA A 896 42.15 -45.33 -35.88
N VAL A 897 42.11 -45.48 -37.22
CA VAL A 897 43.13 -46.19 -38.01
C VAL A 897 44.17 -45.24 -38.63
N LEU A 898 43.76 -44.07 -39.17
CA LEU A 898 44.65 -43.15 -39.90
C LEU A 898 45.27 -42.07 -39.00
N ARG A 899 44.58 -41.62 -37.94
CA ARG A 899 45.02 -40.46 -37.13
C ARG A 899 45.51 -40.78 -35.73
N ALA A 900 44.97 -41.80 -35.07
CA ALA A 900 45.40 -42.15 -33.71
C ALA A 900 46.85 -42.68 -33.63
N GLN A 901 47.50 -42.97 -34.77
CA GLN A 901 48.86 -43.54 -34.89
C GLN A 901 49.13 -44.71 -33.93
N THR A 902 48.09 -45.45 -33.57
CA THR A 902 48.22 -46.65 -32.75
C THR A 902 48.90 -47.74 -33.58
N ARG A 903 49.75 -48.55 -32.93
CA ARG A 903 50.45 -49.66 -33.59
C ARG A 903 49.46 -50.63 -34.26
N GLU A 904 48.32 -50.85 -33.60
CA GLU A 904 47.18 -51.64 -34.09
C GLU A 904 46.54 -51.03 -35.35
N GLY A 905 46.34 -49.70 -35.40
CA GLY A 905 45.79 -49.00 -36.57
C GLY A 905 46.67 -49.10 -37.82
N LEU A 906 48.00 -49.06 -37.66
CA LEU A 906 48.94 -49.21 -38.78
C LEU A 906 49.00 -50.65 -39.32
N GLU A 907 48.88 -51.66 -38.45
CA GLU A 907 48.80 -53.07 -38.85
C GLU A 907 47.49 -53.38 -39.59
N LEU A 908 46.39 -52.72 -39.20
CA LEU A 908 45.08 -52.85 -39.85
C LEU A 908 45.05 -52.26 -41.25
N LEU A 909 45.68 -51.09 -41.44
CA LEU A 909 45.82 -50.47 -42.75
C LEU A 909 46.50 -51.38 -43.79
N ALA A 910 47.41 -52.26 -43.34
CA ALA A 910 48.10 -53.22 -44.19
C ALA A 910 47.25 -54.46 -44.55
N ARG A 911 46.19 -54.76 -43.77
CA ARG A 911 45.30 -55.93 -43.96
C ARG A 911 44.02 -55.62 -44.72
N LEU A 912 43.69 -54.34 -44.88
CA LEU A 912 42.46 -53.89 -45.54
C LEU A 912 42.54 -54.01 -47.07
N PRO A 913 41.43 -54.40 -47.75
CA PRO A 913 41.34 -54.36 -49.21
C PRO A 913 41.68 -52.97 -49.78
N PRO A 914 42.34 -52.88 -50.95
CA PRO A 914 42.75 -51.59 -51.54
C PRO A 914 41.59 -50.61 -51.73
N THR A 915 40.41 -51.14 -52.10
CA THR A 915 39.17 -50.40 -52.31
C THR A 915 38.65 -49.75 -51.02
N LEU A 916 38.74 -50.46 -49.90
CA LEU A 916 38.29 -49.99 -48.60
C LEU A 916 39.28 -48.96 -48.02
N CYS A 917 40.58 -49.17 -48.24
CA CYS A 917 41.63 -48.20 -47.93
C CYS A 917 41.47 -46.87 -48.69
N THR A 918 41.14 -46.91 -49.99
CA THR A 918 40.85 -45.69 -50.76
C THR A 918 39.60 -44.97 -50.27
N TRP A 919 38.57 -45.73 -49.88
CA TRP A 919 37.32 -45.17 -49.37
C TRP A 919 37.51 -44.54 -47.98
N LEU A 920 38.20 -45.21 -47.04
CA LEU A 920 38.52 -44.64 -45.72
C LEU A 920 39.39 -43.39 -45.81
N LYS A 921 40.34 -43.33 -46.75
CA LYS A 921 41.14 -42.11 -47.01
C LYS A 921 40.31 -40.96 -47.57
N ALA A 922 39.19 -41.26 -48.22
CA ALA A 922 38.25 -40.25 -48.72
C ALA A 922 37.28 -39.77 -47.63
N MET A 923 37.20 -40.44 -46.48
CA MET A 923 36.42 -39.99 -45.33
C MET A 923 37.16 -38.89 -44.58
N ASN A 924 36.46 -37.80 -44.26
CA ASN A 924 36.99 -36.71 -43.46
C ASN A 924 36.72 -36.96 -41.97
N PRO A 925 37.72 -37.35 -41.16
CA PRO A 925 37.52 -37.58 -39.72
C PRO A 925 37.35 -36.28 -38.92
N GLN A 926 37.47 -35.10 -39.56
CA GLN A 926 37.23 -33.80 -38.91
C GLN A 926 35.76 -33.49 -38.67
N ASP A 927 34.85 -34.20 -39.35
CA ASP A 927 33.40 -34.02 -39.21
C ASP A 927 32.85 -34.77 -37.98
N LEU A 928 33.66 -35.66 -37.39
CA LEU A 928 33.31 -36.47 -36.23
C LEU A 928 33.40 -35.64 -34.94
N GLN A 929 32.29 -35.55 -34.19
CA GLN A 929 32.24 -34.71 -32.98
C GLN A 929 32.83 -35.41 -31.75
N ASN A 930 32.65 -36.72 -31.62
CA ASN A 930 33.29 -37.53 -30.58
C ASN A 930 34.36 -38.44 -31.19
N THR A 931 35.63 -38.19 -30.86
CA THR A 931 36.78 -38.93 -31.40
C THR A 931 37.19 -40.14 -30.55
N GLU A 932 36.58 -40.35 -29.38
CA GLU A 932 36.94 -41.37 -28.40
C GLU A 932 35.94 -42.55 -28.37
N VAL A 933 35.25 -42.81 -29.48
CA VAL A 933 34.30 -43.91 -29.56
C VAL A 933 35.04 -45.25 -29.69
N PRO A 934 34.78 -46.25 -28.81
CA PRO A 934 35.42 -47.55 -28.91
C PRO A 934 35.19 -48.25 -30.26
N ILE A 935 36.16 -49.07 -30.67
CA ILE A 935 36.03 -49.85 -31.91
C ILE A 935 34.94 -50.92 -31.76
N ALA A 936 34.78 -51.48 -30.56
CA ALA A 936 33.73 -52.47 -30.28
C ALA A 936 32.30 -51.91 -30.46
N THR A 937 32.06 -50.63 -30.11
CA THR A 937 30.77 -49.96 -30.36
C THR A 937 30.58 -49.66 -31.85
N THR A 938 31.66 -49.33 -32.55
CA THR A 938 31.63 -49.18 -34.01
C THR A 938 31.35 -50.51 -34.72
N ALA A 939 31.82 -51.64 -34.21
CA ALA A 939 31.51 -52.99 -34.71
C ALA A 939 30.02 -53.33 -34.60
N LYS A 940 29.40 -53.00 -33.46
CA LYS A 940 27.95 -53.15 -33.26
C LYS A 940 27.16 -52.33 -34.28
N LEU A 941 27.58 -51.09 -34.52
CA LEU A 941 26.95 -50.23 -35.52
C LEU A 941 27.07 -50.79 -36.95
N VAL A 942 28.21 -51.38 -37.32
CA VAL A 942 28.40 -52.06 -38.62
C VAL A 942 27.41 -53.22 -38.78
N ASN A 943 27.30 -54.08 -37.77
CA ASN A 943 26.34 -55.19 -37.78
C ASN A 943 24.90 -54.69 -37.92
N LYS A 944 24.55 -53.61 -37.20
CA LYS A 944 23.23 -53.00 -37.30
C LYS A 944 22.95 -52.44 -38.70
N VAL A 945 23.93 -51.81 -39.33
CA VAL A 945 23.81 -51.29 -40.70
C VAL A 945 23.60 -52.39 -41.73
N ILE A 946 24.22 -53.57 -41.55
CA ILE A 946 23.97 -54.74 -42.42
C ILE A 946 22.54 -55.23 -42.29
N GLU A 947 21.98 -55.26 -41.08
CA GLU A 947 20.57 -55.64 -40.87
C GLU A 947 19.59 -54.67 -41.56
N LEU A 948 19.99 -53.40 -41.72
CA LEU A 948 19.16 -52.34 -42.30
C LEU A 948 19.30 -52.22 -43.83
N LEU A 949 20.38 -52.72 -44.43
CA LEU A 949 20.64 -52.65 -45.86
C LEU A 949 20.12 -53.90 -46.60
N PRO A 950 19.33 -53.74 -47.67
CA PRO A 950 18.98 -54.86 -48.55
C PRO A 950 20.23 -55.45 -49.22
N GLU A 951 20.28 -56.78 -49.37
CA GLU A 951 21.40 -57.50 -50.02
C GLU A 951 21.68 -57.03 -51.47
N LYS A 952 20.66 -56.47 -52.14
CA LYS A 952 20.77 -55.95 -53.52
C LYS A 952 21.31 -54.51 -53.59
N HIS A 953 21.50 -53.85 -52.45
CA HIS A 953 21.94 -52.45 -52.41
C HIS A 953 23.42 -52.32 -52.77
N GLY A 954 23.78 -51.29 -53.55
CA GLY A 954 25.15 -51.11 -54.07
C GLY A 954 26.22 -50.91 -52.98
N GLN A 955 25.82 -50.54 -51.76
CA GLN A 955 26.71 -50.37 -50.61
C GLN A 955 26.75 -51.59 -49.66
N TYR A 956 25.97 -52.65 -49.93
CA TYR A 956 25.94 -53.84 -49.08
C TYR A 956 27.29 -54.58 -49.06
N SER A 957 27.96 -54.67 -50.21
CA SER A 957 29.32 -55.24 -50.31
C SER A 957 30.35 -54.47 -49.50
N LEU A 958 30.22 -53.14 -49.45
CA LEU A 958 31.08 -52.29 -48.63
C LEU A 958 30.87 -52.53 -47.12
N ALA A 959 29.61 -52.70 -46.70
CA ALA A 959 29.28 -53.02 -45.31
C ALA A 959 29.83 -54.39 -44.87
N LEU A 960 29.77 -55.41 -45.74
CA LEU A 960 30.36 -56.73 -45.49
C LEU A 960 31.88 -56.64 -45.31
N HIS A 961 32.58 -55.94 -46.22
CA HIS A 961 34.02 -55.77 -46.10
C HIS A 961 34.40 -54.95 -44.85
N LEU A 962 33.55 -54.03 -44.39
CA LEU A 962 33.73 -53.31 -43.13
C LEU A 962 33.56 -54.21 -41.90
N THR A 963 32.71 -55.24 -41.98
CA THR A 963 32.53 -56.20 -40.88
C THR A 963 33.76 -57.06 -40.72
N GLU A 964 34.24 -57.64 -41.82
CA GLU A 964 35.50 -58.40 -41.84
C GLU A 964 36.68 -57.54 -41.35
N ALA A 965 36.70 -56.27 -41.77
CA ALA A 965 37.69 -55.31 -41.33
C ALA A 965 37.66 -55.04 -39.83
N VAL A 966 36.48 -54.85 -39.23
CA VAL A 966 36.31 -54.51 -37.81
C VAL A 966 36.44 -55.74 -36.89
N GLU A 967 36.00 -56.91 -37.34
CA GLU A 967 36.22 -58.19 -36.65
C GLU A 967 37.70 -58.56 -36.58
N ALA A 968 38.48 -58.22 -37.61
CA ALA A 968 39.93 -58.36 -37.59
C ALA A 968 40.62 -57.41 -36.58
N ILE A 969 39.93 -56.37 -36.08
CA ILE A 969 40.41 -55.41 -35.06
C ILE A 969 40.15 -55.92 -33.64
N SER A 970 39.02 -56.61 -33.41
CA SER A 970 38.59 -57.06 -32.09
C SER A 970 39.25 -58.36 -31.62
N LEU A 971 40.03 -59.04 -32.47
CA LEU A 971 40.83 -60.21 -32.13
C LEU A 971 42.27 -59.80 -31.77
N PRO A 972 42.80 -60.18 -30.59
CA PRO A 972 44.18 -59.87 -30.22
C PRO A 972 45.16 -60.55 -31.19
N PRO A 973 46.32 -59.94 -31.48
CA PRO A 973 47.35 -60.59 -32.30
C PRO A 973 47.81 -61.87 -31.61
N SER A 974 47.95 -62.94 -32.40
CA SER A 974 48.60 -64.19 -31.96
C SER A 974 50.12 -64.05 -31.98
#